data_AF-A0A2E8FNE7-F1
#
_entry.id   AF-A0A2E8FNE7-F1
#
_cell.length_a   1.000
_cell.length_b   1.000
_cell.length_c   1.000
_cell.angle_alpha   90.00
_cell.angle_beta   90.00
_cell.angle_gamma   90.00
#
_symmetry.space_group_name_H-M   'P 1'
#
loop_
_entity.id
_entity.type
_entity.pdbx_description
1 polymer ?
#
loop_
_entity_poly.entity_id
_entity_poly.type
_entity_poly.pdbx_seq_one_letter_code
_entity_poly.pdbx_strand_id
1 'polypeptide(L)'
;MVSKVELGTSSRCLWDHGTMMARNACVGVLLATVVWFCASATAAPTSAQRKDLAAARKTLTRASGLIRRKKLEDAEKLIKEAEAAIKKVIDAAKLKRTDRSVAGLLRFLSIQKRQLALRQGKKPMASGKPVSFIKDVAPILVAKCLQCHGTRAAGKLRLDTFAGLSRGGRSGAVVRPGNPKASLLALRVAAPNAQVRMPKNAAPLSRAQFDSIAGWIAQGAKFDGGNADTSLKQLMSAAGKGKKTKKSKKATTVKVVKATGKEKVSFVKQVAPTLTTLCAGCHGGRNSRGGFSVNTFETVLQGSDSGRVVLPGNLEASLIWRRVAALDKDNQKMPPGNRRITREFYNSLKTWIQEGAKFDGESATVTLRSLVPTDEQMRAAELAKLTPEEFNDLRETRTDELWDRVSKDDRPRFVKSAEFFVYGDVTAARLQQVALWAEDHGKRLRSMFGEKSGQLFKGKLAVIVFKERFGYTEWNQVIHNRETPRAMTGHSVVSPSFEDAYVVLQDVGDVVSATAPGLRLQLVDHVTGAFLKRKGGRLPQWVIRGTGLSLAAQADSGNEHIAGMRAAAIDSLQGLTKPEDLFADGTFSPAQIGAVGYTLVAFMTKAGGNNRFVRFVGNLQKGTGVAASIKAVYAPTDLKRLAAAYVQSLSGKKKR
;
A
#
# COMPACT_ATOMS: atom_id res chain seq x y z
N MET A 1 -49.03 -15.05 71.09
CA MET A 1 -47.78 -14.33 71.43
C MET A 1 -47.28 -13.70 70.14
N VAL A 2 -47.49 -12.38 69.94
CA VAL A 2 -46.45 -11.32 69.96
C VAL A 2 -45.42 -11.53 68.82
N SER A 3 -45.14 -10.66 67.85
CA SER A 3 -45.59 -9.30 67.49
C SER A 3 -45.13 -8.97 66.04
N LYS A 4 -45.87 -8.08 65.38
CA LYS A 4 -45.47 -7.26 64.20
C LYS A 4 -44.44 -6.20 64.60
N VAL A 5 -43.52 -5.85 63.70
CA VAL A 5 -42.98 -4.49 63.43
C VAL A 5 -42.47 -4.50 61.98
N GLU A 6 -43.18 -3.98 60.98
CA GLU A 6 -43.38 -2.59 60.52
C GLU A 6 -42.24 -1.94 59.70
N LEU A 7 -42.63 -1.53 58.48
CA LEU A 7 -41.91 -0.75 57.48
C LEU A 7 -42.09 0.75 57.77
N GLY A 8 -41.04 1.57 57.62
CA GLY A 8 -41.13 3.04 57.50
C GLY A 8 -40.43 3.50 56.22
N THR A 9 -41.12 4.04 55.20
CA THR A 9 -41.70 5.39 55.01
C THR A 9 -40.68 6.50 54.73
N SER A 10 -40.82 7.12 53.55
CA SER A 10 -41.04 8.57 53.43
C SER A 10 -41.43 8.93 51.98
N SER A 11 -42.65 9.43 51.83
CA SER A 11 -43.17 10.14 50.67
C SER A 11 -43.33 11.61 51.05
N ARG A 12 -43.03 12.55 50.14
CA ARG A 12 -43.72 13.84 50.07
C ARG A 12 -43.99 14.20 48.62
N CYS A 13 -45.21 14.67 48.41
CA CYS A 13 -45.86 14.95 47.13
C CYS A 13 -46.43 16.38 47.18
N LEU A 14 -46.75 16.89 45.99
CA LEU A 14 -47.69 17.98 45.66
C LEU A 14 -47.15 19.43 45.72
N TRP A 15 -47.39 20.22 44.67
CA TRP A 15 -48.66 20.95 44.45
C TRP A 15 -48.86 21.29 42.95
N ASP A 16 -50.13 21.43 42.57
CA ASP A 16 -50.71 21.57 41.22
C ASP A 16 -51.61 22.84 41.16
N HIS A 17 -52.15 23.16 39.97
CA HIS A 17 -53.12 24.21 39.57
C HIS A 17 -52.55 25.59 39.18
N GLY A 18 -53.05 26.38 38.21
CA GLY A 18 -54.23 26.32 37.33
C GLY A 18 -54.51 27.72 36.70
N THR A 19 -54.72 27.75 35.38
CA THR A 19 -55.48 28.69 34.49
C THR A 19 -55.85 30.16 34.81
N MET A 20 -55.73 30.98 33.74
CA MET A 20 -56.62 32.07 33.22
C MET A 20 -56.69 33.47 33.88
N MET A 21 -56.37 34.53 33.11
CA MET A 21 -57.28 35.62 32.66
C MET A 21 -56.53 36.84 32.10
N ALA A 22 -57.23 37.54 31.20
CA ALA A 22 -56.77 38.51 30.21
C ALA A 22 -56.58 39.95 30.71
N ARG A 23 -55.93 40.79 29.89
CA ARG A 23 -56.28 42.21 29.73
C ARG A 23 -55.79 42.81 28.40
N ASN A 24 -56.76 43.32 27.64
CA ASN A 24 -56.66 44.12 26.41
C ASN A 24 -56.08 45.52 26.68
N ALA A 25 -55.41 46.12 25.69
CA ALA A 25 -55.89 47.34 25.02
C ALA A 25 -54.93 47.88 23.92
N CYS A 26 -55.59 48.34 22.85
CA CYS A 26 -55.24 49.39 21.88
C CYS A 26 -54.74 49.02 20.46
N VAL A 27 -55.49 49.62 19.54
CA VAL A 27 -55.69 49.43 18.10
C VAL A 27 -54.86 50.44 17.31
N GLY A 28 -54.41 50.09 16.09
CA GLY A 28 -53.85 51.07 15.16
C GLY A 28 -53.32 50.49 13.85
N VAL A 29 -54.22 50.35 12.87
CA VAL A 29 -54.08 50.25 11.40
C VAL A 29 -52.72 50.68 10.81
N LEU A 30 -52.14 49.90 9.87
CA LEU A 30 -51.86 50.34 8.47
C LEU A 30 -51.09 49.29 7.62
N LEU A 31 -51.74 48.99 6.48
CA LEU A 31 -51.24 48.67 5.13
C LEU A 31 -50.16 47.61 4.83
N ALA A 32 -50.60 46.73 3.93
CA ALA A 32 -49.87 45.79 3.09
C ALA A 32 -48.61 46.36 2.41
N THR A 33 -47.54 45.56 2.42
CA THR A 33 -46.73 45.33 1.22
C THR A 33 -46.37 43.84 1.13
N VAL A 34 -46.84 43.24 0.04
CA VAL A 34 -46.51 41.89 -0.40
C VAL A 34 -45.06 41.89 -0.87
N VAL A 35 -44.19 41.14 -0.20
CA VAL A 35 -42.94 40.64 -0.81
C VAL A 35 -43.03 39.12 -0.83
N TRP A 36 -43.55 38.62 -1.94
CA TRP A 36 -43.55 37.20 -2.26
C TRP A 36 -42.11 36.79 -2.59
N PHE A 37 -41.37 36.32 -1.58
CA PHE A 37 -40.13 35.59 -1.83
C PHE A 37 -40.51 34.24 -2.48
N CYS A 38 -40.59 34.24 -3.80
CA CYS A 38 -40.70 33.03 -4.60
C CYS A 38 -39.38 32.28 -4.47
N ALA A 39 -39.27 31.45 -3.42
CA ALA A 39 -38.23 30.44 -3.32
C ALA A 39 -38.32 29.58 -4.58
N SER A 40 -37.31 29.66 -5.44
CA SER A 40 -37.16 28.77 -6.59
C SER A 40 -36.86 27.36 -6.06
N ALA A 41 -37.90 26.68 -5.58
CA ALA A 41 -37.88 25.25 -5.32
C ALA A 41 -37.52 24.58 -6.65
N THR A 42 -36.38 23.88 -6.70
CA THR A 42 -36.13 22.94 -7.79
C THR A 42 -37.21 21.88 -7.72
N ALA A 43 -38.24 22.03 -8.55
CA ALA A 43 -39.41 21.17 -8.54
C ALA A 43 -38.97 19.72 -8.82
N ALA A 44 -39.31 18.82 -7.90
CA ALA A 44 -39.10 17.39 -8.10
C ALA A 44 -39.87 16.93 -9.37
N PRO A 45 -39.39 15.91 -10.10
CA PRO A 45 -40.07 15.45 -11.30
C PRO A 45 -41.52 15.03 -11.01
N THR A 46 -42.45 15.38 -11.90
CA THR A 46 -43.86 15.03 -11.77
C THR A 46 -44.06 13.50 -11.80
N SER A 47 -45.25 13.03 -11.40
CA SER A 47 -45.58 11.59 -11.47
C SER A 47 -45.44 11.03 -12.90
N ALA A 48 -45.86 11.80 -13.92
CA ALA A 48 -45.70 11.44 -15.32
C ALA A 48 -44.21 11.35 -15.72
N GLN A 49 -43.40 12.36 -15.36
CA GLN A 49 -41.96 12.36 -15.65
C GLN A 49 -41.22 11.21 -14.95
N ARG A 50 -41.65 10.82 -13.74
CA ARG A 50 -41.10 9.63 -13.05
C ARG A 50 -41.43 8.33 -13.78
N LYS A 51 -42.64 8.21 -14.35
CA LYS A 51 -43.02 7.07 -15.20
C LYS A 51 -42.16 7.03 -16.48
N ASP A 52 -41.90 8.17 -17.10
CA ASP A 52 -41.04 8.26 -18.29
C ASP A 52 -39.58 7.84 -18.00
N LEU A 53 -39.02 8.29 -16.87
CA LEU A 53 -37.68 7.88 -16.43
C LEU A 53 -37.63 6.37 -16.11
N ALA A 54 -38.70 5.81 -15.53
CA ALA A 54 -38.80 4.37 -15.28
C ALA A 54 -38.88 3.56 -16.59
N ALA A 55 -39.61 4.06 -17.59
CA ALA A 55 -39.66 3.46 -18.92
C ALA A 55 -38.28 3.48 -19.61
N ALA A 56 -37.58 4.63 -19.59
CA ALA A 56 -36.23 4.73 -20.14
C ALA A 56 -35.24 3.77 -19.46
N ARG A 57 -35.39 3.53 -18.15
CA ARG A 57 -34.60 2.53 -17.42
C ARG A 57 -34.86 1.10 -17.88
N LYS A 58 -36.13 0.74 -18.16
CA LYS A 58 -36.49 -0.56 -18.75
C LYS A 58 -35.87 -0.71 -20.14
N THR A 59 -35.93 0.33 -20.97
CA THR A 59 -35.31 0.36 -22.31
C THR A 59 -33.79 0.13 -22.24
N LEU A 60 -33.08 0.79 -21.31
CA LEU A 60 -31.64 0.56 -21.10
C LEU A 60 -31.32 -0.86 -20.62
N THR A 61 -32.21 -1.47 -19.84
CA THR A 61 -32.04 -2.85 -19.37
C THR A 61 -32.18 -3.84 -20.53
N ARG A 62 -33.15 -3.61 -21.43
CA ARG A 62 -33.30 -4.39 -22.67
C ARG A 62 -32.07 -4.22 -23.58
N ALA A 63 -31.58 -3.00 -23.75
CA ALA A 63 -30.36 -2.72 -24.51
C ALA A 63 -29.15 -3.49 -23.93
N SER A 64 -29.00 -3.53 -22.61
CA SER A 64 -27.95 -4.32 -21.95
C SER A 64 -28.02 -5.82 -22.29
N GLY A 65 -29.23 -6.39 -22.37
CA GLY A 65 -29.44 -7.78 -22.76
C GLY A 65 -29.12 -8.05 -24.23
N LEU A 66 -29.31 -7.07 -25.12
CA LEU A 66 -28.95 -7.16 -26.54
C LEU A 66 -27.43 -7.06 -26.76
N ILE A 67 -26.74 -6.18 -26.02
CA ILE A 67 -25.27 -6.10 -26.04
C ILE A 67 -24.63 -7.44 -25.65
N ARG A 68 -25.15 -8.12 -24.62
CA ARG A 68 -24.65 -9.44 -24.19
C ARG A 68 -24.85 -10.52 -25.27
N ARG A 69 -25.96 -10.44 -26.00
CA ARG A 69 -26.31 -11.35 -27.11
C ARG A 69 -25.70 -10.94 -28.46
N LYS A 70 -24.76 -9.97 -28.46
CA LYS A 70 -24.09 -9.44 -29.65
C LYS A 70 -25.03 -8.81 -30.72
N LYS A 71 -26.27 -8.48 -30.36
CA LYS A 71 -27.20 -7.73 -31.23
C LYS A 71 -26.95 -6.23 -31.08
N LEU A 72 -25.88 -5.73 -31.70
CA LEU A 72 -25.32 -4.40 -31.41
C LEU A 72 -26.14 -3.25 -32.01
N GLU A 73 -26.73 -3.44 -33.18
CA GLU A 73 -27.54 -2.42 -33.86
C GLU A 73 -28.85 -2.15 -33.11
N ASP A 74 -29.57 -3.22 -32.74
CA ASP A 74 -30.78 -3.12 -31.91
C ASP A 74 -30.48 -2.48 -30.55
N ALA A 75 -29.35 -2.82 -29.95
CA ALA A 75 -28.91 -2.22 -28.70
C ALA A 75 -28.62 -0.72 -28.85
N GLU A 76 -28.01 -0.31 -29.97
CA GLU A 76 -27.75 1.10 -30.27
C GLU A 76 -29.04 1.91 -30.41
N LYS A 77 -30.04 1.36 -31.11
CA LYS A 77 -31.36 1.98 -31.27
C LYS A 77 -32.02 2.23 -29.92
N LEU A 78 -32.07 1.20 -29.05
CA LEU A 78 -32.67 1.33 -27.71
C LEU A 78 -31.88 2.30 -26.79
N ILE A 79 -30.56 2.38 -26.94
CA ILE A 79 -29.74 3.36 -26.19
C ILE A 79 -30.06 4.79 -26.62
N LYS A 80 -30.19 5.04 -27.93
CA LYS A 80 -30.58 6.36 -28.47
C LYS A 80 -31.99 6.75 -28.02
N GLU A 81 -32.93 5.82 -28.06
CA GLU A 81 -34.30 6.02 -27.59
C GLU A 81 -34.35 6.40 -26.11
N ALA A 82 -33.67 5.63 -25.26
CA ALA A 82 -33.62 5.92 -23.83
C ALA A 82 -32.92 7.25 -23.52
N GLU A 83 -31.86 7.61 -24.26
CA GLU A 83 -31.19 8.90 -24.13
C GLU A 83 -32.11 10.07 -24.48
N ALA A 84 -32.86 9.97 -25.57
CA ALA A 84 -33.81 10.99 -25.97
C ALA A 84 -34.93 11.16 -24.92
N ALA A 85 -35.46 10.06 -24.39
CA ALA A 85 -36.47 10.09 -23.34
C ALA A 85 -35.95 10.75 -22.05
N ILE A 86 -34.72 10.42 -21.62
CA ILE A 86 -34.09 11.04 -20.45
C ILE A 86 -33.86 12.53 -20.68
N LYS A 87 -33.40 12.92 -21.87
CA LYS A 87 -33.18 14.32 -22.23
C LYS A 87 -34.49 15.12 -22.19
N LYS A 88 -35.57 14.58 -22.76
CA LYS A 88 -36.90 15.21 -22.72
C LYS A 88 -37.35 15.53 -21.30
N VAL A 89 -37.18 14.60 -20.36
CA VAL A 89 -37.54 14.83 -18.94
C VAL A 89 -36.61 15.86 -18.28
N ILE A 90 -35.32 15.81 -18.56
CA ILE A 90 -34.34 16.79 -18.04
C ILE A 90 -34.70 18.21 -18.50
N ASP A 91 -35.01 18.39 -19.77
CA ASP A 91 -35.31 19.69 -20.35
C ASP A 91 -36.68 20.21 -19.86
N ALA A 92 -37.71 19.35 -19.84
CA ALA A 92 -39.06 19.71 -19.40
C ALA A 92 -39.14 20.06 -17.91
N ALA A 93 -38.36 19.38 -17.06
CA ALA A 93 -38.30 19.65 -15.62
C ALA A 93 -37.13 20.58 -15.21
N LYS A 94 -36.39 21.13 -16.18
CA LYS A 94 -35.19 21.98 -15.98
C LYS A 94 -34.19 21.37 -14.97
N LEU A 95 -34.03 20.05 -15.02
CA LEU A 95 -33.22 19.30 -14.05
C LEU A 95 -31.73 19.46 -14.35
N LYS A 96 -30.91 19.55 -13.31
CA LYS A 96 -29.45 19.42 -13.47
C LYS A 96 -29.11 17.96 -13.73
N ARG A 97 -28.10 17.69 -14.57
CA ARG A 97 -27.61 16.31 -14.81
C ARG A 97 -27.11 15.60 -13.54
N THR A 98 -26.83 16.36 -12.49
CA THR A 98 -26.41 15.88 -11.17
C THR A 98 -27.58 15.60 -10.22
N ASP A 99 -28.81 15.90 -10.63
CA ASP A 99 -30.01 15.69 -9.81
C ASP A 99 -30.19 14.20 -9.48
N ARG A 100 -30.56 13.89 -8.22
CA ARG A 100 -30.69 12.51 -7.72
C ARG A 100 -31.70 11.68 -8.54
N SER A 101 -32.73 12.31 -9.10
CA SER A 101 -33.76 11.65 -9.90
C SER A 101 -33.25 11.11 -11.25
N VAL A 102 -32.22 11.72 -11.85
CA VAL A 102 -31.69 11.35 -13.18
C VAL A 102 -30.22 10.90 -13.17
N ALA A 103 -29.43 11.26 -12.14
CA ALA A 103 -27.99 10.98 -12.09
C ALA A 103 -27.65 9.47 -12.06
N GLY A 104 -28.51 8.64 -11.45
CA GLY A 104 -28.37 7.18 -11.49
C GLY A 104 -28.61 6.63 -12.90
N LEU A 105 -29.64 7.15 -13.57
CA LEU A 105 -30.05 6.71 -14.90
C LEU A 105 -29.07 7.18 -15.99
N LEU A 106 -28.57 8.40 -15.91
CA LEU A 106 -27.50 8.91 -16.79
C LEU A 106 -26.20 8.11 -16.64
N ARG A 107 -25.87 7.66 -15.41
CA ARG A 107 -24.76 6.72 -15.20
C ARG A 107 -25.03 5.39 -15.89
N PHE A 108 -26.23 4.83 -15.75
CA PHE A 108 -26.59 3.58 -16.41
C PHE A 108 -26.50 3.70 -17.95
N LEU A 109 -27.03 4.78 -18.53
CA LEU A 109 -26.90 5.11 -19.95
C LEU A 109 -25.42 5.16 -20.39
N SER A 110 -24.57 5.86 -19.63
CA SER A 110 -23.13 5.97 -19.95
C SER A 110 -22.40 4.63 -19.93
N ILE A 111 -22.81 3.70 -19.05
CA ILE A 111 -22.27 2.34 -18.97
C ILE A 111 -22.69 1.56 -20.22
N GLN A 112 -23.95 1.63 -20.63
CA GLN A 112 -24.43 0.93 -21.82
C GLN A 112 -23.76 1.42 -23.10
N LYS A 113 -23.60 2.75 -23.25
CA LYS A 113 -22.83 3.35 -24.36
C LYS A 113 -21.38 2.84 -24.42
N ARG A 114 -20.71 2.77 -23.27
CA ARG A 114 -19.34 2.25 -23.18
C ARG A 114 -19.26 0.76 -23.51
N GLN A 115 -20.21 -0.04 -23.03
CA GLN A 115 -20.27 -1.48 -23.32
C GLN A 115 -20.50 -1.74 -24.81
N LEU A 116 -21.42 -0.98 -25.43
CA LEU A 116 -21.66 -1.04 -26.87
C LEU A 116 -20.40 -0.68 -27.65
N ALA A 117 -19.72 0.42 -27.31
CA ALA A 117 -18.48 0.84 -27.97
C ALA A 117 -17.35 -0.21 -27.87
N LEU A 118 -17.16 -0.82 -26.69
CA LEU A 118 -16.20 -1.90 -26.49
C LEU A 118 -16.51 -3.13 -27.35
N ARG A 119 -17.80 -3.48 -27.50
CA ARG A 119 -18.24 -4.62 -28.32
C ARG A 119 -18.19 -4.34 -29.83
N GLN A 120 -18.30 -3.08 -30.24
CA GLN A 120 -18.12 -2.62 -31.62
C GLN A 120 -16.63 -2.50 -32.02
N GLY A 121 -15.68 -2.95 -31.18
CA GLY A 121 -14.25 -2.81 -31.47
C GLY A 121 -13.74 -1.37 -31.45
N LYS A 122 -14.57 -0.40 -31.02
CA LYS A 122 -14.14 0.99 -30.84
C LYS A 122 -13.26 1.04 -29.59
N LYS A 123 -11.94 1.20 -29.80
CA LYS A 123 -10.96 1.46 -28.75
C LYS A 123 -11.51 2.57 -27.84
N PRO A 124 -11.51 2.42 -26.51
CA PRO A 124 -11.94 3.50 -25.64
C PRO A 124 -11.05 4.71 -25.96
N MET A 125 -11.65 5.75 -26.55
CA MET A 125 -10.98 7.03 -26.69
C MET A 125 -10.59 7.47 -25.29
N ALA A 126 -9.29 7.43 -24.98
CA ALA A 126 -8.73 8.26 -23.93
C ALA A 126 -8.75 9.70 -24.47
N SER A 127 -9.93 10.30 -24.53
CA SER A 127 -10.13 11.69 -24.92
C SER A 127 -9.79 12.60 -23.75
N GLY A 128 -8.50 12.66 -23.42
CA GLY A 128 -7.97 13.58 -22.43
C GLY A 128 -6.53 13.91 -22.81
N LYS A 129 -6.14 15.17 -22.62
CA LYS A 129 -4.75 15.63 -22.81
C LYS A 129 -3.79 14.67 -22.08
N PRO A 130 -2.60 14.38 -22.62
CA PRO A 130 -1.58 13.60 -21.91
C PRO A 130 -1.33 14.23 -20.53
N VAL A 131 -1.45 13.43 -19.47
CA VAL A 131 -1.24 13.89 -18.09
C VAL A 131 0.19 13.52 -17.68
N SER A 132 0.97 14.54 -17.35
CA SER A 132 2.34 14.40 -16.84
C SER A 132 2.30 14.07 -15.36
N PHE A 133 3.07 13.06 -14.93
CA PHE A 133 3.14 12.73 -13.52
C PHE A 133 3.84 13.85 -12.75
N ILE A 134 4.99 14.34 -13.24
CA ILE A 134 5.75 15.40 -12.56
C ILE A 134 5.03 16.75 -12.56
N LYS A 135 4.35 17.13 -13.65
CA LYS A 135 3.72 18.45 -13.77
C LYS A 135 2.31 18.51 -13.20
N ASP A 136 1.52 17.44 -13.35
CA ASP A 136 0.08 17.49 -13.04
C ASP A 136 -0.28 16.71 -11.78
N VAL A 137 0.39 15.58 -11.50
CA VAL A 137 0.04 14.69 -10.38
C VAL A 137 0.90 14.94 -9.13
N ALA A 138 2.21 15.02 -9.29
CA ALA A 138 3.17 15.20 -8.19
C ALA A 138 2.87 16.45 -7.34
N PRO A 139 2.45 17.61 -7.88
CA PRO A 139 2.11 18.77 -7.05
C PRO A 139 0.94 18.50 -6.10
N ILE A 140 -0.05 17.71 -6.54
CA ILE A 140 -1.21 17.34 -5.74
C ILE A 140 -0.76 16.44 -4.59
N LEU A 141 0.06 15.43 -4.88
CA LEU A 141 0.60 14.51 -3.88
C LEU A 141 1.45 15.26 -2.85
N VAL A 142 2.33 16.15 -3.31
CA VAL A 142 3.19 16.98 -2.46
C VAL A 142 2.38 17.85 -1.51
N ALA A 143 1.34 18.50 -2.02
CA ALA A 143 0.54 19.45 -1.25
C ALA A 143 -0.47 18.76 -0.31
N LYS A 144 -1.07 17.65 -0.73
CA LYS A 144 -2.23 17.06 -0.03
C LYS A 144 -1.92 15.77 0.72
N CYS A 145 -0.83 15.08 0.41
CA CYS A 145 -0.62 13.71 0.89
C CYS A 145 0.63 13.55 1.77
N LEU A 146 1.69 14.33 1.54
CA LEU A 146 3.00 14.06 2.16
C LEU A 146 3.08 14.34 3.66
N GLN A 147 2.14 15.09 4.23
CA GLN A 147 2.08 15.30 5.68
C GLN A 147 1.93 13.99 6.46
N CYS A 148 1.23 13.01 5.87
CA CYS A 148 1.00 11.69 6.48
C CYS A 148 1.67 10.56 5.69
N HIS A 149 1.69 10.64 4.36
CA HIS A 149 2.25 9.61 3.47
C HIS A 149 3.62 10.01 2.89
N GLY A 150 4.29 11.00 3.46
CA GLY A 150 5.71 11.26 3.22
C GLY A 150 6.55 10.46 4.20
N THR A 151 7.38 11.14 4.99
CA THR A 151 8.26 10.50 5.99
C THR A 151 7.53 9.70 7.06
N ARG A 152 6.37 10.18 7.54
CA ARG A 152 5.51 9.46 8.51
C ARG A 152 4.95 8.14 7.97
N ALA A 153 4.90 7.99 6.64
CA ALA A 153 4.49 6.77 5.94
C ALA A 153 3.23 6.09 6.51
N ALA A 154 2.19 6.87 6.82
CA ALA A 154 0.96 6.35 7.42
C ALA A 154 0.40 5.19 6.59
N GLY A 155 0.09 4.07 7.24
CA GLY A 155 -0.29 2.82 6.57
C GLY A 155 0.84 2.20 5.75
N LYS A 156 2.11 2.40 6.13
CA LYS A 156 3.34 2.02 5.39
C LYS A 156 3.39 2.54 3.95
N LEU A 157 2.60 3.56 3.60
CA LEU A 157 2.52 4.11 2.26
C LEU A 157 3.41 5.35 2.14
N ARG A 158 4.32 5.33 1.15
CA ARG A 158 5.17 6.46 0.77
C ARG A 158 4.68 7.04 -0.56
N LEU A 159 4.46 8.35 -0.60
CA LEU A 159 4.05 9.10 -1.79
C LEU A 159 5.03 10.22 -2.13
N ASP A 160 6.13 10.35 -1.39
CA ASP A 160 7.17 11.36 -1.55
C ASP A 160 8.21 11.01 -2.62
N THR A 161 8.16 9.80 -3.18
CA THR A 161 8.94 9.34 -4.34
C THR A 161 8.01 8.53 -5.25
N PHE A 162 8.34 8.41 -6.54
CA PHE A 162 7.58 7.56 -7.44
C PHE A 162 7.74 6.08 -7.07
N ALA A 163 8.96 5.66 -6.70
CA ALA A 163 9.25 4.31 -6.23
C ALA A 163 8.46 3.94 -4.97
N GLY A 164 8.30 4.87 -4.03
CA GLY A 164 7.44 4.70 -2.86
C GLY A 164 5.97 4.52 -3.24
N LEU A 165 5.48 5.32 -4.19
CA LEU A 165 4.12 5.21 -4.70
C LEU A 165 3.88 3.86 -5.39
N SER A 166 4.84 3.40 -6.20
CA SER A 166 4.78 2.09 -6.88
C SER A 166 4.88 0.91 -5.92
N ARG A 167 5.59 1.07 -4.80
CA ARG A 167 5.70 0.05 -3.74
C ARG A 167 4.37 -0.20 -3.04
N GLY A 168 3.50 0.81 -2.99
CA GLY A 168 2.25 0.73 -2.26
C GLY A 168 2.44 0.80 -0.75
N GLY A 169 1.36 0.52 -0.01
CA GLY A 169 1.36 0.53 1.46
C GLY A 169 0.94 -0.81 2.03
N ARG A 170 0.58 -0.82 3.32
CA ARG A 170 0.05 -1.98 4.06
C ARG A 170 -1.17 -2.61 3.37
N SER A 171 -1.98 -1.80 2.69
CA SER A 171 -3.14 -2.26 1.92
C SER A 171 -2.81 -2.69 0.47
N GLY A 172 -1.53 -2.82 0.13
CA GLY A 172 -1.07 -3.25 -1.20
C GLY A 172 -0.86 -2.09 -2.17
N ALA A 173 -0.86 -2.42 -3.47
CA ALA A 173 -0.61 -1.47 -4.55
C ALA A 173 -1.66 -0.36 -4.57
N VAL A 174 -1.20 0.90 -4.49
CA VAL A 174 -2.10 2.06 -4.46
C VAL A 174 -2.57 2.50 -5.85
N VAL A 175 -1.82 2.16 -6.88
CA VAL A 175 -2.16 2.46 -8.27
C VAL A 175 -2.18 1.18 -9.08
N ARG A 176 -3.25 0.98 -9.85
CA ARG A 176 -3.39 -0.05 -10.87
C ARG A 176 -3.42 0.65 -12.23
N PRO A 177 -2.30 0.62 -12.99
CA PRO A 177 -2.21 1.25 -14.30
C PRO A 177 -3.40 0.88 -15.21
N GLY A 178 -3.95 1.88 -15.90
CA GLY A 178 -5.09 1.72 -16.81
C GLY A 178 -6.46 1.62 -16.12
N ASN A 179 -6.52 1.44 -14.81
CA ASN A 179 -7.79 1.25 -14.09
C ASN A 179 -7.93 2.13 -12.84
N PRO A 180 -8.39 3.39 -13.01
CA PRO A 180 -8.64 4.29 -11.88
C PRO A 180 -9.68 3.73 -10.90
N LYS A 181 -10.71 3.03 -11.40
CA LYS A 181 -11.79 2.48 -10.56
C LYS A 181 -11.32 1.32 -9.67
N ALA A 182 -10.20 0.69 -10.00
CA ALA A 182 -9.60 -0.37 -9.20
C ALA A 182 -8.34 0.09 -8.44
N SER A 183 -7.95 1.36 -8.59
CA SER A 183 -6.78 1.94 -7.93
C SER A 183 -7.17 2.47 -6.56
N LEU A 184 -6.53 1.97 -5.49
CA LEU A 184 -6.82 2.41 -4.11
C LEU A 184 -6.61 3.92 -3.94
N LEU A 185 -5.64 4.53 -4.62
CA LEU A 185 -5.40 5.97 -4.60
C LEU A 185 -6.66 6.72 -5.04
N ALA A 186 -7.21 6.39 -6.21
CA ALA A 186 -8.41 7.03 -6.76
C ALA A 186 -9.66 6.72 -5.90
N LEU A 187 -9.80 5.48 -5.42
CA LEU A 187 -10.91 5.08 -4.56
C LEU A 187 -10.91 5.82 -3.21
N ARG A 188 -9.75 5.97 -2.58
CA ARG A 188 -9.61 6.66 -1.29
C ARG A 188 -9.82 8.16 -1.39
N VAL A 189 -9.36 8.81 -2.47
CA VAL A 189 -9.58 10.25 -2.63
C VAL A 189 -11.03 10.60 -3.03
N ALA A 190 -11.73 9.66 -3.67
CA ALA A 190 -13.13 9.84 -4.11
C ALA A 190 -14.16 9.28 -3.13
N ALA A 191 -13.75 8.70 -2.00
CA ALA A 191 -14.68 8.06 -1.08
C ALA A 191 -15.71 9.07 -0.52
N PRO A 192 -17.00 8.75 -0.47
CA PRO A 192 -18.03 9.67 0.01
C PRO A 192 -17.97 9.85 1.54
N ASN A 193 -17.59 8.79 2.27
CA ASN A 193 -17.46 8.81 3.72
C ASN A 193 -16.14 9.49 4.13
N ALA A 194 -16.26 10.58 4.89
CA ALA A 194 -15.12 11.38 5.36
C ALA A 194 -14.14 10.62 6.26
N GLN A 195 -14.57 9.56 6.96
CA GLN A 195 -13.72 8.77 7.85
C GLN A 195 -12.71 7.89 7.10
N VAL A 196 -13.04 7.50 5.86
CA VAL A 196 -12.19 6.65 5.01
C VAL A 196 -11.61 7.39 3.81
N ARG A 197 -12.10 8.60 3.53
CA ARG A 197 -11.64 9.49 2.46
C ARG A 197 -10.27 10.10 2.78
N MET A 198 -9.43 10.19 1.75
CA MET A 198 -8.16 10.91 1.81
C MET A 198 -8.25 12.24 1.04
N PRO A 199 -7.62 13.33 1.53
CA PRO A 199 -6.78 13.39 2.72
C PRO A 199 -7.62 13.41 4.02
N LYS A 200 -7.15 12.70 5.04
CA LYS A 200 -7.85 12.60 6.34
C LYS A 200 -7.85 13.97 7.04
N ASN A 201 -8.99 14.37 7.60
CA ASN A 201 -9.18 15.65 8.31
C ASN A 201 -8.84 16.89 7.46
N ALA A 202 -8.98 16.78 6.13
CA ALA A 202 -8.76 17.88 5.20
C ALA A 202 -9.89 17.96 4.17
N ALA A 203 -9.97 19.10 3.48
CA ALA A 203 -10.92 19.28 2.38
C ALA A 203 -10.68 18.23 1.27
N PRO A 204 -11.76 17.74 0.61
CA PRO A 204 -11.64 16.85 -0.54
C PRO A 204 -10.76 17.46 -1.64
N LEU A 205 -10.16 16.60 -2.47
CA LEU A 205 -9.55 17.07 -3.70
C LEU A 205 -10.61 17.78 -4.57
N SER A 206 -10.19 18.85 -5.23
CA SER A 206 -11.05 19.48 -6.24
C SER A 206 -11.31 18.50 -7.39
N ARG A 207 -12.39 18.74 -8.14
CA ARG A 207 -12.73 17.90 -9.29
C ARG A 207 -11.57 17.79 -10.29
N ALA A 208 -10.90 18.90 -10.58
CA ALA A 208 -9.74 18.94 -11.47
C ALA A 208 -8.53 18.17 -10.92
N GLN A 209 -8.27 18.24 -9.61
CA GLN A 209 -7.19 17.47 -8.98
C GLN A 209 -7.46 15.96 -9.03
N PHE A 210 -8.70 15.57 -8.77
CA PHE A 210 -9.12 14.18 -8.91
C PHE A 210 -9.01 13.70 -10.37
N ASP A 211 -9.49 14.49 -11.32
CA ASP A 211 -9.47 14.14 -12.75
C ASP A 211 -8.02 14.05 -13.28
N SER A 212 -7.08 14.83 -12.75
CA SER A 212 -5.64 14.71 -13.07
C SER A 212 -5.08 13.37 -12.61
N ILE A 213 -5.35 12.97 -11.35
CA ILE A 213 -4.91 11.67 -10.82
C ILE A 213 -5.58 10.52 -11.59
N ALA A 214 -6.89 10.58 -11.80
CA ALA A 214 -7.65 9.54 -12.49
C ALA A 214 -7.25 9.43 -13.96
N GLY A 215 -7.02 10.55 -14.64
CA GLY A 215 -6.56 10.61 -16.02
C GLY A 215 -5.17 10.02 -16.20
N TRP A 216 -4.22 10.39 -15.32
CA TRP A 216 -2.88 9.79 -15.31
C TRP A 216 -2.92 8.28 -15.08
N ILE A 217 -3.72 7.79 -14.13
CA ILE A 217 -3.88 6.35 -13.91
C ILE A 217 -4.48 5.67 -15.15
N ALA A 218 -5.52 6.26 -15.75
CA ALA A 218 -6.16 5.72 -16.97
C ALA A 218 -5.18 5.63 -18.15
N GLN A 219 -4.22 6.55 -18.24
CA GLN A 219 -3.16 6.57 -19.27
C GLN A 219 -2.00 5.63 -18.97
N GLY A 220 -2.13 4.75 -17.97
CA GLY A 220 -1.14 3.74 -17.63
C GLY A 220 -0.19 4.16 -16.51
N ALA A 221 -0.51 5.20 -15.75
CA ALA A 221 0.25 5.63 -14.57
C ALA A 221 1.76 5.81 -14.83
N LYS A 222 2.11 6.37 -16.00
CA LYS A 222 3.49 6.47 -16.46
C LYS A 222 4.29 7.46 -15.62
N PHE A 223 5.56 7.16 -15.39
CA PHE A 223 6.52 8.08 -14.78
C PHE A 223 7.29 8.82 -15.85
N ASP A 224 7.31 10.15 -15.76
CA ASP A 224 8.04 11.04 -16.66
C ASP A 224 9.15 11.83 -15.93
N GLY A 225 9.59 11.34 -14.77
CA GLY A 225 10.78 11.82 -14.07
C GLY A 225 12.02 10.96 -14.38
N GLY A 226 13.21 11.53 -14.21
CA GLY A 226 14.47 10.82 -14.53
C GLY A 226 14.75 9.63 -13.60
N ASN A 227 14.63 9.81 -12.27
CA ASN A 227 14.86 8.76 -11.29
C ASN A 227 13.65 8.65 -10.33
N ALA A 228 13.12 7.43 -10.20
CA ALA A 228 11.92 7.13 -9.43
C ALA A 228 12.12 7.22 -7.90
N ASP A 229 13.35 7.06 -7.41
CA ASP A 229 13.71 7.18 -6.00
C ASP A 229 14.01 8.63 -5.58
N THR A 230 14.18 9.53 -6.54
CA THR A 230 14.32 10.96 -6.26
C THR A 230 13.02 11.51 -5.68
N SER A 231 13.13 12.36 -4.64
CA SER A 231 11.93 12.93 -4.02
C SER A 231 11.12 13.76 -5.02
N LEU A 232 9.79 13.67 -4.95
CA LEU A 232 8.89 14.44 -5.81
C LEU A 232 9.16 15.96 -5.69
N LYS A 233 9.56 16.42 -4.49
CA LYS A 233 9.96 17.81 -4.26
C LYS A 233 11.19 18.19 -5.08
N GLN A 234 12.19 17.31 -5.21
CA GLN A 234 13.38 17.54 -6.03
C GLN A 234 13.07 17.49 -7.53
N LEU A 235 12.27 16.51 -7.97
CA LEU A 235 11.86 16.38 -9.37
C LEU A 235 11.03 17.58 -9.84
N MET A 236 10.16 18.11 -8.98
CA MET A 236 9.39 19.33 -9.26
C MET A 236 10.25 20.60 -9.31
N SER A 237 11.36 20.68 -8.56
CA SER A 237 12.32 21.80 -8.69
C SER A 237 13.14 21.71 -9.98
N ALA A 238 13.50 20.49 -10.40
CA ALA A 238 14.24 20.27 -11.65
C ALA A 238 13.37 20.56 -12.89
N ALA A 239 12.09 20.17 -12.86
CA ALA A 239 11.12 20.43 -13.92
C ALA A 239 10.59 21.87 -13.95
N GLY A 240 10.88 22.67 -12.92
CA GLY A 240 10.35 24.02 -12.69
C GLY A 240 11.26 25.18 -13.10
N LYS A 241 12.27 24.98 -13.96
CA LYS A 241 13.03 26.09 -14.57
C LYS A 241 12.13 26.87 -15.55
N GLY A 242 11.25 27.70 -15.00
CA GLY A 242 10.25 28.43 -15.78
C GLY A 242 9.26 29.24 -14.94
N LYS A 243 9.66 29.82 -13.80
CA LYS A 243 9.02 31.03 -13.28
C LYS A 243 9.91 31.74 -12.27
N LYS A 244 10.35 32.95 -12.62
CA LYS A 244 11.12 33.85 -11.74
C LYS A 244 10.38 34.02 -10.42
N THR A 245 10.99 33.57 -9.33
CA THR A 245 10.66 34.03 -7.97
C THR A 245 11.94 34.59 -7.34
N LYS A 246 11.76 35.66 -6.56
CA LYS A 246 12.77 36.62 -6.12
C LYS A 246 14.04 35.98 -5.53
N LYS A 247 15.19 36.60 -5.86
CA LYS A 247 16.57 36.32 -5.39
C LYS A 247 16.63 35.58 -4.04
N SER A 248 16.95 34.29 -4.08
CA SER A 248 17.64 33.60 -2.98
C SER A 248 19.08 34.12 -2.96
N LYS A 249 19.53 34.61 -1.80
CA LYS A 249 20.92 35.04 -1.58
C LYS A 249 21.87 33.87 -1.90
N LYS A 250 22.95 34.21 -2.61
CA LYS A 250 24.06 33.36 -3.07
C LYS A 250 24.42 32.28 -2.04
N ALA A 251 24.25 31.01 -2.40
CA ALA A 251 24.66 29.88 -1.58
C ALA A 251 26.19 29.95 -1.37
N THR A 252 26.61 30.15 -0.13
CA THR A 252 28.01 30.05 0.27
C THR A 252 28.42 28.59 0.20
N THR A 253 29.42 28.26 -0.60
CA THR A 253 29.95 26.89 -0.73
C THR A 253 30.52 26.45 0.60
N VAL A 254 29.85 25.52 1.29
CA VAL A 254 30.30 25.02 2.59
C VAL A 254 31.39 23.98 2.38
N LYS A 255 32.57 24.18 2.97
CA LYS A 255 33.67 23.21 2.90
C LYS A 255 33.35 22.02 3.82
N VAL A 256 33.00 20.88 3.23
CA VAL A 256 32.81 19.61 3.95
C VAL A 256 34.17 18.97 4.23
N VAL A 257 34.45 18.70 5.51
CA VAL A 257 35.65 17.97 5.92
C VAL A 257 35.29 16.49 6.07
N LYS A 258 36.00 15.60 5.37
CA LYS A 258 35.82 14.15 5.51
C LYS A 258 36.42 13.64 6.82
N ALA A 259 35.78 12.63 7.41
CA ALA A 259 36.32 11.91 8.55
C ALA A 259 37.58 11.13 8.15
N THR A 260 38.51 11.00 9.10
CA THR A 260 39.80 10.30 8.91
C THR A 260 39.76 8.87 9.44
N GLY A 261 38.68 8.48 10.14
CA GLY A 261 38.53 7.21 10.84
C GLY A 261 39.13 7.20 12.25
N LYS A 262 39.81 8.28 12.67
CA LYS A 262 40.35 8.44 14.02
C LYS A 262 39.38 9.14 14.99
N GLU A 263 38.25 9.62 14.48
CA GLU A 263 37.21 10.30 15.26
C GLU A 263 36.49 9.31 16.19
N LYS A 264 36.14 9.76 17.40
CA LYS A 264 35.38 8.95 18.37
C LYS A 264 33.92 8.82 17.98
N VAL A 265 33.37 9.78 17.24
CA VAL A 265 31.96 9.80 16.84
C VAL A 265 31.79 9.76 15.33
N SER A 266 31.00 8.79 14.87
CA SER A 266 30.52 8.69 13.50
C SER A 266 29.28 9.57 13.31
N PHE A 267 29.32 10.51 12.36
CA PHE A 267 28.15 11.34 12.06
C PHE A 267 26.99 10.49 11.56
N VAL A 268 27.23 9.63 10.55
CA VAL A 268 26.18 8.81 9.93
C VAL A 268 25.56 7.82 10.93
N LYS A 269 26.36 7.23 11.84
CA LYS A 269 25.87 6.21 12.77
C LYS A 269 25.29 6.77 14.07
N GLN A 270 25.79 7.90 14.58
CA GLN A 270 25.47 8.36 15.95
C GLN A 270 24.80 9.74 16.01
N VAL A 271 24.89 10.57 14.95
CA VAL A 271 24.29 11.92 14.93
C VAL A 271 23.12 12.00 13.95
N ALA A 272 23.33 11.56 12.71
CA ALA A 272 22.34 11.60 11.64
C ALA A 272 21.02 10.88 11.98
N PRO A 273 20.98 9.73 12.70
CA PRO A 273 19.72 9.07 13.01
C PRO A 273 18.75 9.97 13.76
N THR A 274 19.18 10.62 14.84
CA THR A 274 18.33 11.54 15.60
C THR A 274 17.97 12.80 14.81
N LEU A 275 18.87 13.33 13.98
CA LEU A 275 18.52 14.44 13.09
C LEU A 275 17.39 14.05 12.11
N THR A 276 17.43 12.83 11.57
CA THR A 276 16.41 12.36 10.62
C THR A 276 15.10 11.95 11.28
N THR A 277 15.11 11.45 12.51
CA THR A 277 13.90 10.98 13.21
C THR A 277 13.23 12.09 14.01
N LEU A 278 14.00 12.92 14.70
CA LEU A 278 13.50 13.93 15.63
C LEU A 278 13.38 15.32 14.98
N CYS A 279 14.39 15.74 14.22
CA CYS A 279 14.51 17.11 13.69
C CYS A 279 13.84 17.26 12.31
N ALA A 280 13.93 16.26 11.44
CA ALA A 280 13.42 16.35 10.07
C ALA A 280 11.90 16.56 9.96
N GLY A 281 11.14 16.28 11.03
CA GLY A 281 9.71 16.60 11.09
C GLY A 281 9.40 18.09 10.88
N CYS A 282 10.31 18.98 11.29
CA CYS A 282 10.22 20.43 11.06
C CYS A 282 11.30 20.98 10.13
N HIS A 283 12.46 20.29 10.02
CA HIS A 283 13.64 20.75 9.28
C HIS A 283 13.96 19.92 8.02
N GLY A 284 13.07 19.04 7.56
CA GLY A 284 13.29 18.15 6.40
C GLY A 284 12.51 18.55 5.13
N GLY A 285 11.99 19.77 5.04
CA GLY A 285 11.06 20.20 3.98
C GLY A 285 11.49 21.47 3.23
N ARG A 286 10.78 21.80 2.14
CA ARG A 286 10.99 23.05 1.36
C ARG A 286 10.80 24.33 2.19
N ASN A 287 10.01 24.26 3.27
CA ASN A 287 9.79 25.36 4.22
C ASN A 287 10.27 24.92 5.60
N SER A 288 11.56 24.59 5.71
CA SER A 288 12.13 24.21 7.00
C SER A 288 12.07 25.40 7.96
N ARG A 289 11.67 25.15 9.21
CA ARG A 289 11.49 26.24 10.20
C ARG A 289 12.82 26.97 10.42
N GLY A 290 12.76 28.31 10.35
CA GLY A 290 13.91 29.19 10.49
C GLY A 290 15.01 28.96 9.46
N GLY A 291 14.69 28.44 8.27
CA GLY A 291 15.66 28.25 7.18
C GLY A 291 16.66 27.11 7.38
N PHE A 292 16.68 26.45 8.55
CA PHE A 292 17.60 25.34 8.85
C PHE A 292 17.11 24.02 8.23
N SER A 293 17.94 23.35 7.43
CA SER A 293 17.57 22.06 6.83
C SER A 293 18.50 20.89 7.18
N VAL A 294 17.90 19.78 7.63
CA VAL A 294 18.57 18.49 7.90
C VAL A 294 18.42 17.50 6.75
N ASN A 295 18.15 17.98 5.53
CA ASN A 295 17.91 17.09 4.40
C ASN A 295 19.19 16.40 3.91
N THR A 296 20.31 17.12 3.90
CA THR A 296 21.64 16.64 3.47
C THR A 296 22.68 17.09 4.50
N PHE A 297 23.90 16.54 4.43
CA PHE A 297 24.97 17.01 5.31
C PHE A 297 25.35 18.47 5.02
N GLU A 298 25.42 18.83 3.73
CA GLU A 298 25.73 20.20 3.32
C GLU A 298 24.74 21.21 3.88
N THR A 299 23.44 20.92 3.81
CA THR A 299 22.41 21.82 4.33
C THR A 299 22.45 21.97 5.85
N VAL A 300 22.96 20.96 6.58
CA VAL A 300 23.19 21.08 8.03
C VAL A 300 24.28 22.10 8.33
N LEU A 301 25.36 22.11 7.54
CA LEU A 301 26.46 23.06 7.71
C LEU A 301 26.18 24.45 7.10
N GLN A 302 25.32 24.53 6.08
CA GLN A 302 24.95 25.78 5.40
C GLN A 302 24.27 26.79 6.35
N GLY A 303 23.62 26.29 7.39
CA GLY A 303 23.05 27.12 8.45
C GLY A 303 21.54 27.35 8.30
N SER A 304 21.08 28.43 8.93
CA SER A 304 19.69 28.81 9.07
C SER A 304 19.51 30.30 8.76
N ASP A 305 18.28 30.81 8.84
CA ASP A 305 17.99 32.24 8.77
C ASP A 305 18.70 33.04 9.89
N SER A 306 19.09 32.35 10.98
CA SER A 306 19.85 32.91 12.10
C SER A 306 21.36 32.74 11.97
N GLY A 307 21.87 32.37 10.79
CA GLY A 307 23.30 32.22 10.51
C GLY A 307 23.78 30.76 10.58
N ARG A 308 25.10 30.58 10.79
CA ARG A 308 25.70 29.23 10.79
C ARG A 308 25.20 28.40 11.97
N VAL A 309 24.73 27.20 11.66
CA VAL A 309 24.12 26.30 12.67
C VAL A 309 25.15 25.39 13.33
N VAL A 310 26.15 24.95 12.56
CA VAL A 310 27.27 24.15 13.02
C VAL A 310 28.56 24.90 12.70
N LEU A 311 29.41 25.08 13.70
CA LEU A 311 30.75 25.61 13.55
C LEU A 311 31.74 24.49 13.91
N PRO A 312 32.38 23.86 12.91
CA PRO A 312 33.41 22.84 13.12
C PRO A 312 34.44 23.25 14.20
N GLY A 313 34.60 22.43 15.24
CA GLY A 313 35.58 22.64 16.31
C GLY A 313 35.17 23.68 17.36
N ASN A 314 34.08 24.41 17.15
CA ASN A 314 33.62 25.44 18.08
C ASN A 314 32.21 25.11 18.59
N LEU A 315 32.18 24.40 19.73
CA LEU A 315 30.95 23.94 20.37
C LEU A 315 30.07 25.10 20.86
N GLU A 316 30.65 26.04 21.60
CA GLU A 316 29.92 27.15 22.23
C GLU A 316 29.32 28.12 21.21
N ALA A 317 30.00 28.33 20.08
CA ALA A 317 29.46 29.15 19.00
C ALA A 317 28.47 28.41 18.08
N SER A 318 28.38 27.08 18.17
CA SER A 318 27.47 26.27 17.33
C SER A 318 26.02 26.43 17.79
N LEU A 319 25.18 27.07 16.98
CA LEU A 319 23.78 27.31 17.31
C LEU A 319 22.99 26.02 17.57
N ILE A 320 23.24 24.93 16.82
CA ILE A 320 22.57 23.64 17.08
C ILE A 320 22.83 23.14 18.50
N TRP A 321 24.05 23.33 19.00
CA TRP A 321 24.44 22.88 20.32
C TRP A 321 23.74 23.72 21.39
N ARG A 322 23.85 25.05 21.30
CA ARG A 322 23.21 25.98 22.24
C ARG A 322 21.71 25.74 22.37
N ARG A 323 21.02 25.50 21.24
CA ARG A 323 19.58 25.21 21.19
C ARG A 323 19.23 23.82 21.75
N VAL A 324 20.03 22.79 21.45
CA VAL A 324 19.82 21.41 21.96
C VAL A 324 20.13 21.30 23.46
N ALA A 325 21.19 21.97 23.92
CA ALA A 325 21.61 22.02 25.31
C ALA A 325 20.86 23.06 26.15
N ALA A 326 19.92 23.81 25.54
CA ALA A 326 19.12 24.84 26.20
C ALA A 326 19.97 25.89 26.92
N LEU A 327 21.08 26.30 26.31
CA LEU A 327 22.03 27.28 26.88
C LEU A 327 21.61 28.73 26.61
N ASP A 328 20.59 28.94 25.80
CA ASP A 328 20.15 30.26 25.38
C ASP A 328 19.14 30.86 26.36
N LYS A 329 19.38 32.10 26.78
CA LYS A 329 18.51 32.87 27.68
C LYS A 329 17.13 33.18 27.09
N ASP A 330 16.96 33.03 25.78
CA ASP A 330 15.71 33.28 25.05
C ASP A 330 14.72 32.09 25.09
N ASN A 331 15.02 31.03 25.85
CA ASN A 331 14.22 29.81 25.99
C ASN A 331 13.90 29.09 24.66
N GLN A 332 14.60 29.37 23.57
CA GLN A 332 14.39 28.67 22.29
C GLN A 332 15.09 27.31 22.28
N LYS A 333 14.71 26.42 23.20
CA LYS A 333 15.18 25.04 23.26
C LYS A 333 14.68 24.23 22.07
N MET A 334 15.55 23.39 21.53
CA MET A 334 15.21 22.43 20.47
C MET A 334 15.42 20.98 20.94
N PRO A 335 14.51 20.05 20.58
CA PRO A 335 13.22 20.27 19.93
C PRO A 335 12.21 20.98 20.87
N PRO A 336 11.21 21.68 20.31
CA PRO A 336 10.22 22.39 21.11
C PRO A 336 9.28 21.41 21.86
N GLY A 337 8.74 21.88 22.99
CA GLY A 337 7.82 21.12 23.83
C GLY A 337 8.50 19.98 24.61
N ASN A 338 7.75 18.92 24.92
CA ASN A 338 8.19 17.82 25.78
C ASN A 338 9.02 16.74 25.05
N ARG A 339 9.50 17.04 23.83
CA ARG A 339 10.32 16.11 23.06
C ARG A 339 11.70 15.94 23.70
N ARG A 340 12.08 14.70 24.02
CA ARG A 340 13.32 14.41 24.74
C ARG A 340 14.49 14.17 23.79
N ILE A 341 15.62 14.76 24.11
CA ILE A 341 16.93 14.43 23.56
C ILE A 341 17.55 13.34 24.45
N THR A 342 18.02 12.25 23.85
CA THR A 342 18.69 11.18 24.59
C THR A 342 20.09 11.64 25.01
N ARG A 343 20.58 11.12 26.14
CA ARG A 343 21.95 11.38 26.63
C ARG A 343 23.01 10.96 25.60
N GLU A 344 22.75 9.86 24.89
CA GLU A 344 23.61 9.38 23.80
C GLU A 344 23.73 10.38 22.66
N PHE A 345 22.61 10.91 22.15
CA PHE A 345 22.65 11.91 21.08
C PHE A 345 23.29 13.21 21.58
N TYR A 346 22.99 13.64 22.80
CA TYR A 346 23.60 14.82 23.41
C TYR A 346 25.13 14.73 23.42
N ASN A 347 25.68 13.62 23.92
CA ASN A 347 27.12 13.39 23.98
C ASN A 347 27.74 13.23 22.58
N SER A 348 27.04 12.55 21.67
CA SER A 348 27.52 12.34 20.30
C SER A 348 27.57 13.65 19.51
N LEU A 349 26.52 14.48 19.60
CA LEU A 349 26.48 15.80 18.98
C LEU A 349 27.58 16.71 19.53
N LYS A 350 27.78 16.72 20.85
CA LYS A 350 28.85 17.48 21.52
C LYS A 350 30.22 17.11 20.95
N THR A 351 30.55 15.82 21.01
CA THR A 351 31.87 15.30 20.63
C THR A 351 32.11 15.50 19.14
N TRP A 352 31.11 15.19 18.29
CA TRP A 352 31.22 15.38 16.85
C TRP A 352 31.52 16.83 16.45
N ILE A 353 30.88 17.82 17.09
CA ILE A 353 31.18 19.24 16.83
C ILE A 353 32.61 19.58 17.25
N GLN A 354 33.03 19.13 18.45
CA GLN A 354 34.39 19.35 18.97
C GLN A 354 35.46 18.71 18.09
N GLU A 355 35.17 17.56 17.48
CA GLU A 355 36.06 16.86 16.53
C GLU A 355 36.09 17.48 15.12
N GLY A 356 35.49 18.66 14.94
CA GLY A 356 35.51 19.38 13.68
C GLY A 356 34.33 19.07 12.75
N ALA A 357 33.22 18.54 13.28
CA ALA A 357 31.99 18.27 12.55
C ALA A 357 32.23 17.54 11.21
N LYS A 358 33.06 16.49 11.23
CA LYS A 358 33.49 15.77 10.03
C LYS A 358 32.41 14.83 9.49
N PHE A 359 32.47 14.55 8.20
CA PHE A 359 31.50 13.71 7.50
C PHE A 359 32.11 12.36 7.09
N ASP A 360 31.44 11.27 7.46
CA ASP A 360 31.85 9.89 7.22
C ASP A 360 30.90 9.11 6.28
N GLY A 361 29.96 9.81 5.63
CA GLY A 361 29.08 9.21 4.62
C GLY A 361 29.65 9.23 3.21
N GLU A 362 29.04 8.45 2.31
CA GLU A 362 29.47 8.31 0.92
C GLU A 362 29.43 9.64 0.15
N SER A 363 28.39 10.45 0.39
CA SER A 363 28.23 11.76 -0.25
C SER A 363 27.48 12.74 0.64
N ALA A 364 27.97 13.98 0.71
CA ALA A 364 27.38 15.03 1.53
C ALA A 364 26.10 15.63 0.92
N THR A 365 25.85 15.37 -0.36
CA THR A 365 24.69 15.87 -1.14
C THR A 365 23.52 14.90 -1.18
N VAL A 366 23.72 13.62 -0.85
CA VAL A 366 22.61 12.68 -0.75
C VAL A 366 21.82 12.94 0.53
N THR A 367 20.57 12.49 0.54
CA THR A 367 19.70 12.76 1.69
C THR A 367 20.24 12.04 2.93
N LEU A 368 20.24 12.70 4.10
CA LEU A 368 20.64 12.04 5.35
C LEU A 368 19.81 10.78 5.61
N ARG A 369 18.55 10.75 5.17
CA ARG A 369 17.71 9.56 5.33
C ARG A 369 18.16 8.34 4.52
N SER A 370 18.85 8.52 3.39
CA SER A 370 19.40 7.39 2.64
C SER A 370 20.70 6.85 3.25
N LEU A 371 21.36 7.65 4.09
CA LEU A 371 22.59 7.26 4.80
C LEU A 371 22.32 6.58 6.14
N VAL A 372 21.16 6.84 6.74
CA VAL A 372 20.77 6.32 8.06
C VAL A 372 19.99 5.01 7.92
N PRO A 373 20.33 3.96 8.69
CA PRO A 373 19.56 2.72 8.75
C PRO A 373 18.08 2.98 9.12
N THR A 374 17.16 2.27 8.47
CA THR A 374 15.74 2.34 8.85
C THR A 374 15.50 1.68 10.20
N ASP A 375 14.40 2.03 10.88
CA ASP A 375 14.01 1.39 12.14
C ASP A 375 13.91 -0.14 12.00
N GLU A 376 13.42 -0.62 10.84
CA GLU A 376 13.39 -2.05 10.53
C GLU A 376 14.79 -2.65 10.38
N GLN A 377 15.77 -1.92 9.82
CA GLN A 377 17.17 -2.36 9.71
C GLN A 377 17.89 -2.33 11.06
N MET A 378 17.63 -1.33 11.90
CA MET A 378 18.17 -1.26 13.26
C MET A 378 17.63 -2.43 14.10
N ARG A 379 16.31 -2.65 14.05
CA ARG A 379 15.66 -3.80 14.70
C ARG A 379 16.22 -5.12 14.18
N ALA A 380 16.44 -5.25 12.87
CA ALA A 380 17.08 -6.44 12.28
C ALA A 380 18.47 -6.71 12.86
N ALA A 381 19.27 -5.65 13.04
CA ALA A 381 20.62 -5.72 13.57
C ALA A 381 20.64 -6.05 15.08
N GLU A 382 19.71 -5.52 15.86
CA GLU A 382 19.53 -5.90 17.27
C GLU A 382 19.17 -7.39 17.39
N LEU A 383 18.17 -7.82 16.62
CA LEU A 383 17.73 -9.21 16.57
C LEU A 383 18.79 -10.16 15.99
N ALA A 384 19.83 -9.65 15.33
CA ALA A 384 20.95 -10.47 14.85
C ALA A 384 21.94 -10.85 15.95
N LYS A 385 21.82 -10.24 17.12
CA LYS A 385 22.67 -10.53 18.29
C LYS A 385 22.14 -11.69 19.14
N LEU A 386 20.87 -12.05 18.98
CA LEU A 386 20.24 -13.14 19.74
C LEU A 386 20.77 -14.50 19.28
N THR A 387 20.87 -15.44 20.21
CA THR A 387 21.10 -16.85 19.89
C THR A 387 19.91 -17.44 19.13
N PRO A 388 20.09 -18.58 18.42
CA PRO A 388 18.97 -19.28 17.78
C PRO A 388 17.82 -19.59 18.75
N GLU A 389 18.15 -20.01 19.98
CA GLU A 389 17.20 -20.33 21.05
C GLU A 389 16.44 -19.08 21.51
N GLU A 390 17.13 -18.00 21.86
CA GLU A 390 16.51 -16.72 22.25
C GLU A 390 15.61 -16.18 21.14
N PHE A 391 16.03 -16.35 19.88
CA PHE A 391 15.23 -15.93 18.74
C PHE A 391 13.97 -16.80 18.57
N ASN A 392 14.06 -18.10 18.86
CA ASN A 392 12.90 -18.99 18.85
C ASN A 392 11.89 -18.59 19.92
N ASP A 393 12.34 -18.29 21.13
CA ASP A 393 11.47 -17.85 22.25
C ASP A 393 10.80 -16.51 21.93
N LEU A 394 11.55 -15.58 21.33
CA LEU A 394 11.01 -14.33 20.83
C LEU A 394 9.94 -14.57 19.76
N ARG A 395 10.16 -15.51 18.84
CA ARG A 395 9.20 -15.82 17.76
C ARG A 395 7.93 -16.49 18.30
N GLU A 396 8.06 -17.39 19.26
CA GLU A 396 6.94 -18.04 19.92
C GLU A 396 6.07 -16.99 20.63
N THR A 397 6.68 -16.20 21.52
CA THR A 397 6.03 -15.08 22.22
C THR A 397 5.34 -14.13 21.23
N ARG A 398 6.05 -13.75 20.16
CA ARG A 398 5.51 -12.86 19.14
C ARG A 398 4.30 -13.46 18.41
N THR A 399 4.31 -14.77 18.18
CA THR A 399 3.20 -15.46 17.52
C THR A 399 1.98 -15.51 18.43
N ASP A 400 2.17 -15.77 19.72
CA ASP A 400 1.11 -15.74 20.73
C ASP A 400 0.48 -14.35 20.83
N GLU A 401 1.27 -13.28 20.90
CA GLU A 401 0.77 -11.90 20.87
C GLU A 401 -0.08 -11.59 19.62
N LEU A 402 0.31 -12.14 18.46
CA LEU A 402 -0.46 -11.94 17.23
C LEU A 402 -1.76 -12.74 17.27
N TRP A 403 -1.75 -13.94 17.82
CA TRP A 403 -2.94 -14.76 18.01
C TRP A 403 -3.95 -14.09 18.96
N ASP A 404 -3.50 -13.64 20.14
CA ASP A 404 -4.37 -13.03 21.16
C ASP A 404 -5.08 -11.76 20.67
N ARG A 405 -4.50 -11.08 19.68
CA ARG A 405 -5.13 -9.93 19.04
C ARG A 405 -6.31 -10.31 18.15
N VAL A 406 -6.31 -11.54 17.62
CA VAL A 406 -7.31 -12.06 16.67
C VAL A 406 -8.36 -12.90 17.41
N SER A 407 -7.94 -13.74 18.35
CA SER A 407 -8.81 -14.59 19.16
C SER A 407 -8.41 -14.47 20.63
N LYS A 408 -9.26 -13.82 21.43
CA LYS A 408 -9.01 -13.63 22.88
C LYS A 408 -9.51 -14.77 23.74
N ASP A 409 -10.51 -15.50 23.26
CA ASP A 409 -11.25 -16.47 24.07
C ASP A 409 -10.76 -17.91 23.85
N ASP A 410 -10.10 -18.19 22.72
CA ASP A 410 -9.58 -19.52 22.38
C ASP A 410 -8.06 -19.51 22.28
N ARG A 411 -7.37 -20.23 23.18
CA ARG A 411 -5.94 -20.53 23.00
C ARG A 411 -5.74 -21.43 21.77
N PRO A 412 -4.72 -21.16 20.94
CA PRO A 412 -4.44 -22.04 19.82
C PRO A 412 -3.99 -23.40 20.33
N ARG A 413 -4.39 -24.46 19.63
CA ARG A 413 -3.64 -25.72 19.70
C ARG A 413 -2.31 -25.50 19.00
N PHE A 414 -1.30 -26.23 19.45
CA PHE A 414 0.06 -25.98 19.01
C PHE A 414 0.92 -27.26 18.95
N VAL A 415 1.82 -27.31 17.98
CA VAL A 415 2.81 -28.38 17.77
C VAL A 415 4.19 -27.75 17.50
N LYS A 416 5.20 -28.17 18.25
CA LYS A 416 6.62 -27.82 18.04
C LYS A 416 7.29 -28.90 17.17
N SER A 417 8.00 -28.48 16.14
CA SER A 417 8.89 -29.34 15.35
C SER A 417 10.31 -28.73 15.27
N ALA A 418 11.21 -29.30 14.47
CA ALA A 418 12.59 -28.84 14.35
C ALA A 418 12.67 -27.42 13.76
N GLU A 419 11.95 -27.18 12.66
CA GLU A 419 12.00 -25.94 11.89
C GLU A 419 10.76 -25.06 12.07
N PHE A 420 9.68 -25.59 12.67
CA PHE A 420 8.38 -24.94 12.69
C PHE A 420 7.73 -24.89 14.08
N PHE A 421 6.92 -23.86 14.27
CA PHE A 421 5.87 -23.80 15.27
C PHE A 421 4.53 -23.84 14.54
N VAL A 422 3.69 -24.84 14.78
CA VAL A 422 2.41 -24.98 14.08
C VAL A 422 1.27 -24.70 15.05
N TYR A 423 0.48 -23.67 14.76
CA TYR A 423 -0.64 -23.18 15.56
C TYR A 423 -1.96 -23.37 14.81
N GLY A 424 -3.06 -23.48 15.54
CA GLY A 424 -4.39 -23.40 14.94
C GLY A 424 -5.54 -23.79 15.85
N ASP A 425 -6.75 -23.57 15.34
CA ASP A 425 -8.02 -24.00 15.92
C ASP A 425 -8.53 -25.34 15.33
N VAL A 426 -7.76 -25.95 14.41
CA VAL A 426 -7.98 -27.32 13.91
C VAL A 426 -7.59 -28.38 14.95
N THR A 427 -7.94 -29.65 14.71
CA THR A 427 -7.64 -30.75 15.65
C THR A 427 -6.14 -30.95 15.85
N ALA A 428 -5.73 -31.50 17.00
CA ALA A 428 -4.32 -31.79 17.27
C ALA A 428 -3.69 -32.74 16.23
N ALA A 429 -4.43 -33.77 15.80
CA ALA A 429 -4.01 -34.68 14.73
C ALA A 429 -3.78 -33.93 13.40
N ARG A 430 -4.64 -32.97 13.07
CA ARG A 430 -4.49 -32.14 11.87
C ARG A 430 -3.27 -31.23 11.95
N LEU A 431 -3.00 -30.61 13.11
CA LEU A 431 -1.77 -29.82 13.31
C LEU A 431 -0.51 -30.67 13.21
N GLN A 432 -0.51 -31.88 13.78
CA GLN A 432 0.60 -32.83 13.67
C GLN A 432 0.86 -33.20 12.21
N GLN A 433 -0.19 -33.45 11.44
CA GLN A 433 -0.08 -33.72 10.00
C GLN A 433 0.53 -32.54 9.23
N VAL A 434 0.09 -31.31 9.52
CA VAL A 434 0.66 -30.09 8.92
C VAL A 434 2.14 -29.92 9.29
N ALA A 435 2.52 -30.18 10.54
CA ALA A 435 3.91 -30.13 10.98
C ALA A 435 4.79 -31.13 10.22
N LEU A 436 4.32 -32.38 10.04
CA LEU A 436 5.04 -33.39 9.26
C LEU A 436 5.22 -32.98 7.80
N TRP A 437 4.19 -32.42 7.16
CA TRP A 437 4.29 -31.92 5.79
C TRP A 437 5.24 -30.71 5.67
N ALA A 438 5.24 -29.81 6.66
CA ALA A 438 6.14 -28.67 6.69
C ALA A 438 7.61 -29.13 6.80
N GLU A 439 7.89 -30.12 7.67
CA GLU A 439 9.22 -30.71 7.84
C GLU A 439 9.72 -31.44 6.58
N ASP A 440 8.88 -32.27 5.95
CA ASP A 440 9.23 -32.92 4.67
C ASP A 440 9.59 -31.86 3.61
N HIS A 441 8.78 -30.82 3.50
CA HIS A 441 9.04 -29.75 2.54
C HIS A 441 10.28 -28.93 2.90
N GLY A 442 10.55 -28.72 4.19
CA GLY A 442 11.77 -28.08 4.68
C GLY A 442 13.03 -28.81 4.19
N LYS A 443 13.05 -30.15 4.26
CA LYS A 443 14.15 -30.98 3.72
C LYS A 443 14.33 -30.80 2.21
N ARG A 444 13.23 -30.74 1.46
CA ARG A 444 13.26 -30.47 0.00
C ARG A 444 13.84 -29.11 -0.32
N LEU A 445 13.46 -28.08 0.43
CA LEU A 445 14.02 -26.73 0.29
C LEU A 445 15.52 -26.68 0.59
N ARG A 446 15.98 -27.40 1.63
CA ARG A 446 17.41 -27.53 1.94
C ARG A 446 18.19 -28.13 0.78
N SER A 447 17.69 -29.24 0.25
CA SER A 447 18.32 -29.92 -0.89
C SER A 447 18.34 -29.05 -2.15
N MET A 448 17.19 -28.48 -2.54
CA MET A 448 17.09 -27.69 -3.77
C MET A 448 18.00 -26.45 -3.75
N PHE A 449 18.08 -25.74 -2.62
CA PHE A 449 18.81 -24.48 -2.51
C PHE A 449 20.22 -24.64 -1.92
N GLY A 450 20.65 -25.87 -1.61
CA GLY A 450 21.93 -26.13 -0.96
C GLY A 450 22.07 -25.39 0.38
N GLU A 451 20.99 -25.32 1.16
CA GLU A 451 21.00 -24.60 2.45
C GLU A 451 21.69 -25.43 3.53
N LYS A 452 22.78 -24.89 4.07
CA LYS A 452 23.68 -25.55 5.03
C LYS A 452 23.54 -24.99 6.45
N SER A 453 22.72 -23.96 6.65
CA SER A 453 22.50 -23.36 7.97
C SER A 453 21.87 -24.36 8.95
N GLY A 454 22.17 -24.21 10.25
CA GLY A 454 21.60 -25.05 11.31
C GLY A 454 20.08 -25.05 11.31
N GLN A 455 19.45 -23.87 11.14
CA GLN A 455 18.01 -23.73 10.95
C GLN A 455 17.70 -23.19 9.55
N LEU A 456 16.51 -23.54 9.03
CA LEU A 456 16.04 -23.16 7.70
C LEU A 456 15.69 -21.67 7.63
N PHE A 457 15.27 -21.10 8.76
CA PHE A 457 14.97 -19.69 8.96
C PHE A 457 15.85 -19.12 10.07
N LYS A 458 15.82 -17.79 10.24
CA LYS A 458 16.35 -17.17 11.45
C LYS A 458 15.33 -17.42 12.56
N GLY A 459 15.65 -18.37 13.45
CA GLY A 459 14.68 -19.04 14.31
C GLY A 459 13.74 -19.98 13.54
N LYS A 460 12.71 -20.52 14.20
CA LYS A 460 11.67 -21.34 13.56
C LYS A 460 10.67 -20.47 12.78
N LEU A 461 9.98 -21.05 11.81
CA LEU A 461 8.85 -20.42 11.11
C LEU A 461 7.53 -20.79 11.79
N ALA A 462 6.68 -19.80 12.08
CA ALA A 462 5.33 -20.09 12.56
C ALA A 462 4.40 -20.43 11.38
N VAL A 463 3.57 -21.47 11.52
CA VAL A 463 2.53 -21.87 10.57
C VAL A 463 1.21 -21.86 11.32
N ILE A 464 0.29 -20.98 10.92
CA ILE A 464 -0.99 -20.76 11.59
C ILE A 464 -2.09 -21.29 10.68
N VAL A 465 -2.92 -22.20 11.19
CA VAL A 465 -3.98 -22.87 10.41
C VAL A 465 -5.34 -22.59 11.06
N PHE A 466 -6.21 -21.92 10.32
CA PHE A 466 -7.58 -21.67 10.72
C PHE A 466 -8.51 -22.68 10.07
N LYS A 467 -9.33 -23.36 10.87
CA LYS A 467 -10.38 -24.29 10.45
C LYS A 467 -11.39 -23.58 9.56
N GLU A 468 -11.84 -22.41 9.99
CA GLU A 468 -12.90 -21.66 9.32
C GLU A 468 -12.37 -20.42 8.59
N ARG A 469 -13.08 -20.04 7.51
CA ARG A 469 -12.77 -18.83 6.73
C ARG A 469 -12.75 -17.56 7.59
N PHE A 470 -13.59 -17.52 8.61
CA PHE A 470 -13.74 -16.38 9.51
C PHE A 470 -12.42 -16.07 10.22
N GLY A 471 -11.80 -17.03 10.91
CA GLY A 471 -10.53 -16.82 11.61
C GLY A 471 -9.41 -16.33 10.69
N TYR A 472 -9.29 -16.92 9.49
CA TYR A 472 -8.36 -16.43 8.48
C TYR A 472 -8.65 -14.99 8.05
N THR A 473 -9.92 -14.63 7.89
CA THR A 473 -10.33 -13.28 7.48
C THR A 473 -10.07 -12.25 8.59
N GLU A 474 -10.39 -12.59 9.84
CA GLU A 474 -10.12 -11.75 11.01
C GLU A 474 -8.62 -11.51 11.20
N TRP A 475 -7.79 -12.54 11.03
CA TRP A 475 -6.34 -12.36 11.06
C TRP A 475 -5.88 -11.29 10.07
N ASN A 476 -6.36 -11.35 8.84
CA ASN A 476 -6.03 -10.37 7.81
C ASN A 476 -6.56 -8.96 8.12
N GLN A 477 -7.73 -8.86 8.73
CA GLN A 477 -8.31 -7.59 9.13
C GLN A 477 -7.54 -6.96 10.29
N VAL A 478 -7.30 -7.70 11.37
CA VAL A 478 -6.68 -7.19 12.59
C VAL A 478 -5.16 -7.04 12.45
N ILE A 479 -4.48 -8.07 11.97
CA ILE A 479 -3.01 -8.08 11.87
C ILE A 479 -2.55 -7.34 10.62
N HIS A 480 -3.25 -7.49 9.49
CA HIS A 480 -2.83 -6.89 8.24
C HIS A 480 -3.57 -5.62 7.85
N ASN A 481 -4.71 -5.29 8.48
CA ASN A 481 -5.55 -4.15 8.09
C ASN A 481 -5.87 -4.18 6.58
N ARG A 482 -6.25 -5.37 6.09
CA ARG A 482 -6.64 -5.60 4.70
C ARG A 482 -7.90 -6.45 4.62
N GLU A 483 -8.70 -6.19 3.60
CA GLU A 483 -9.76 -7.11 3.18
C GLU A 483 -9.14 -8.38 2.58
N THR A 484 -9.84 -9.50 2.75
CA THR A 484 -9.36 -10.82 2.32
C THR A 484 -10.16 -11.32 1.11
N PRO A 485 -9.61 -11.26 -0.12
CA PRO A 485 -10.30 -11.77 -1.30
C PRO A 485 -10.68 -13.25 -1.14
N ARG A 486 -11.85 -13.68 -1.63
CA ARG A 486 -12.30 -15.08 -1.53
C ARG A 486 -11.27 -16.09 -2.03
N ALA A 487 -10.63 -15.79 -3.17
CA ALA A 487 -9.59 -16.63 -3.77
C ALA A 487 -8.28 -16.72 -2.94
N MET A 488 -8.11 -15.89 -1.92
CA MET A 488 -6.96 -15.96 -1.02
C MET A 488 -7.32 -16.86 0.16
N THR A 489 -6.64 -17.99 0.27
CA THR A 489 -6.82 -18.99 1.33
C THR A 489 -5.53 -19.21 2.14
N GLY A 490 -4.42 -18.61 1.70
CA GLY A 490 -3.18 -18.59 2.45
C GLY A 490 -2.28 -17.42 2.07
N HIS A 491 -1.31 -17.11 2.93
CA HIS A 491 -0.22 -16.18 2.63
C HIS A 491 0.97 -16.39 3.56
N SER A 492 2.12 -15.82 3.17
CA SER A 492 3.33 -15.80 3.99
C SER A 492 3.89 -14.40 4.20
N VAL A 493 4.40 -14.16 5.40
CA VAL A 493 4.99 -12.91 5.86
C VAL A 493 6.40 -13.20 6.34
N VAL A 494 7.35 -12.37 5.92
CA VAL A 494 8.69 -12.27 6.51
C VAL A 494 9.00 -10.77 6.54
N SER A 495 9.07 -10.18 7.74
CA SER A 495 9.41 -8.77 7.89
C SER A 495 10.90 -8.54 7.59
N PRO A 496 11.31 -7.33 7.19
CA PRO A 496 12.73 -7.01 7.00
C PRO A 496 13.57 -7.15 8.28
N SER A 497 12.95 -7.00 9.45
CA SER A 497 13.58 -7.27 10.76
C SER A 497 13.70 -8.76 11.09
N PHE A 498 13.02 -9.62 10.32
CA PHE A 498 12.82 -11.05 10.59
C PHE A 498 12.06 -11.34 11.88
N GLU A 499 11.53 -10.34 12.58
CA GLU A 499 10.73 -10.51 13.78
C GLU A 499 9.43 -11.26 13.49
N ASP A 500 8.69 -10.80 12.48
CA ASP A 500 7.51 -11.48 11.99
C ASP A 500 7.94 -12.41 10.83
N ALA A 501 7.99 -13.73 11.06
CA ALA A 501 8.03 -14.69 9.96
C ALA A 501 7.06 -15.84 10.21
N TYR A 502 6.00 -15.87 9.39
CA TYR A 502 4.93 -16.85 9.53
C TYR A 502 4.19 -17.10 8.22
N VAL A 503 3.51 -18.23 8.17
CA VAL A 503 2.54 -18.63 7.15
C VAL A 503 1.18 -18.71 7.82
N VAL A 504 0.14 -18.19 7.17
CA VAL A 504 -1.25 -18.31 7.65
C VAL A 504 -2.07 -18.97 6.57
N LEU A 505 -2.81 -20.01 6.92
CA LEU A 505 -3.61 -20.84 6.04
C LEU A 505 -5.04 -20.95 6.58
N GLN A 506 -6.00 -20.99 5.66
CA GLN A 506 -7.30 -21.58 5.89
C GLN A 506 -7.21 -23.08 5.57
N ASP A 507 -7.69 -23.95 6.45
CA ASP A 507 -7.90 -25.36 6.14
C ASP A 507 -9.03 -25.47 5.13
N VAL A 508 -8.69 -25.83 3.89
CA VAL A 508 -9.65 -26.03 2.80
C VAL A 508 -9.98 -27.52 2.60
N GLY A 509 -9.53 -28.37 3.52
CA GLY A 509 -9.56 -29.83 3.38
C GLY A 509 -8.52 -30.36 2.40
N ASP A 510 -8.57 -31.67 2.20
CA ASP A 510 -7.63 -32.41 1.34
C ASP A 510 -8.22 -32.79 -0.01
N VAL A 511 -9.52 -32.56 -0.21
CA VAL A 511 -10.19 -32.80 -1.49
C VAL A 511 -9.71 -31.76 -2.50
N VAL A 512 -9.00 -32.23 -3.51
CA VAL A 512 -8.47 -31.41 -4.60
C VAL A 512 -9.53 -31.27 -5.70
N SER A 513 -9.68 -30.07 -6.26
CA SER A 513 -10.43 -29.81 -7.49
C SER A 513 -9.77 -28.69 -8.28
N ALA A 514 -10.24 -28.43 -9.50
CA ALA A 514 -9.78 -27.28 -10.30
C ALA A 514 -9.81 -25.93 -9.53
N THR A 515 -10.69 -25.78 -8.54
CA THR A 515 -10.85 -24.53 -7.77
C THR A 515 -10.36 -24.61 -6.32
N ALA A 516 -9.98 -25.80 -5.85
CA ALA A 516 -9.52 -26.05 -4.49
C ALA A 516 -8.20 -26.82 -4.53
N PRO A 517 -7.05 -26.18 -4.25
CA PRO A 517 -5.74 -26.84 -4.33
C PRO A 517 -5.47 -27.90 -3.25
N GLY A 518 -6.30 -27.97 -2.20
CA GLY A 518 -6.02 -28.74 -0.98
C GLY A 518 -5.06 -28.01 -0.02
N LEU A 519 -5.10 -28.38 1.27
CA LEU A 519 -4.26 -27.74 2.30
C LEU A 519 -2.76 -27.97 2.09
N ARG A 520 -2.37 -29.21 1.73
CA ARG A 520 -0.95 -29.57 1.56
C ARG A 520 -0.27 -28.73 0.48
N LEU A 521 -0.92 -28.51 -0.66
CA LEU A 521 -0.39 -27.67 -1.74
C LEU A 521 -0.20 -26.23 -1.27
N GLN A 522 -1.17 -25.66 -0.54
CA GLN A 522 -1.07 -24.29 -0.01
C GLN A 522 0.06 -24.14 1.00
N LEU A 523 0.23 -25.13 1.88
CA LEU A 523 1.34 -25.18 2.82
C LEU A 523 2.67 -25.12 2.08
N VAL A 524 2.85 -25.97 1.07
CA VAL A 524 4.08 -26.01 0.26
C VAL A 524 4.31 -24.69 -0.48
N ASP A 525 3.29 -24.09 -1.12
CA ASP A 525 3.40 -22.80 -1.81
C ASP A 525 3.86 -21.70 -0.84
N HIS A 526 3.21 -21.59 0.32
CA HIS A 526 3.44 -20.48 1.23
C HIS A 526 4.69 -20.63 2.10
N VAL A 527 5.06 -21.85 2.51
CA VAL A 527 6.35 -22.13 3.19
C VAL A 527 7.51 -21.84 2.24
N THR A 528 7.41 -22.25 0.96
CA THR A 528 8.40 -21.87 -0.06
C THR A 528 8.49 -20.35 -0.19
N GLY A 529 7.35 -19.67 -0.23
CA GLY A 529 7.32 -18.22 -0.33
C GLY A 529 7.95 -17.52 0.87
N ALA A 530 7.78 -18.05 2.09
CA ALA A 530 8.47 -17.55 3.28
C ALA A 530 9.98 -17.80 3.18
N PHE A 531 10.37 -19.02 2.82
CA PHE A 531 11.77 -19.41 2.66
C PHE A 531 12.50 -18.50 1.69
N LEU A 532 11.91 -18.21 0.53
CA LEU A 532 12.51 -17.31 -0.46
C LEU A 532 12.71 -15.87 0.05
N LYS A 533 11.87 -15.39 0.95
CA LYS A 533 11.97 -14.04 1.55
C LYS A 533 12.98 -13.95 2.70
N ARG A 534 13.45 -15.09 3.23
CA ARG A 534 14.23 -15.15 4.49
C ARG A 534 15.60 -14.45 4.45
N LYS A 535 16.21 -14.28 3.27
CA LYS A 535 17.55 -13.69 3.14
C LYS A 535 17.53 -12.17 2.93
N GLY A 536 16.36 -11.55 3.07
CA GLY A 536 16.16 -10.17 2.63
C GLY A 536 16.21 -10.06 1.10
N GLY A 537 15.82 -8.90 0.57
CA GLY A 537 15.77 -8.66 -0.88
C GLY A 537 14.35 -8.78 -1.46
N ARG A 538 14.08 -7.96 -2.48
CA ARG A 538 12.78 -7.91 -3.14
C ARG A 538 12.74 -8.95 -4.26
N LEU A 539 11.98 -10.02 -4.03
CA LEU A 539 11.68 -11.00 -5.07
C LEU A 539 10.36 -10.67 -5.78
N PRO A 540 10.30 -10.74 -7.12
CA PRO A 540 9.06 -10.59 -7.85
C PRO A 540 8.02 -11.65 -7.44
N GLN A 541 6.74 -11.28 -7.43
CA GLN A 541 5.68 -12.21 -6.99
C GLN A 541 5.57 -13.45 -7.87
N TRP A 542 5.87 -13.34 -9.18
CA TRP A 542 5.86 -14.50 -10.08
C TRP A 542 6.97 -15.51 -9.74
N VAL A 543 8.12 -15.06 -9.22
CA VAL A 543 9.20 -15.95 -8.76
C VAL A 543 8.76 -16.66 -7.48
N ILE A 544 8.23 -15.89 -6.51
CA ILE A 544 7.81 -16.43 -5.21
C ILE A 544 6.70 -17.48 -5.40
N ARG A 545 5.58 -17.07 -6.01
CA ARG A 545 4.42 -17.94 -6.25
C ARG A 545 4.75 -19.06 -7.22
N GLY A 546 5.53 -18.77 -8.25
CA GLY A 546 5.91 -19.77 -9.25
C GLY A 546 6.79 -20.88 -8.70
N THR A 547 7.76 -20.54 -7.85
CA THR A 547 8.61 -21.54 -7.20
C THR A 547 7.81 -22.37 -6.21
N GLY A 548 6.97 -21.74 -5.39
CA GLY A 548 6.10 -22.43 -4.44
C GLY A 548 5.19 -23.45 -5.11
N LEU A 549 4.46 -23.01 -6.15
CA LEU A 549 3.59 -23.88 -6.93
C LEU A 549 4.36 -24.94 -7.73
N SER A 550 5.55 -24.62 -8.24
CA SER A 550 6.38 -25.59 -8.97
C SER A 550 6.87 -26.72 -8.06
N LEU A 551 7.21 -26.42 -6.81
CA LEU A 551 7.58 -27.45 -5.82
C LEU A 551 6.36 -28.21 -5.32
N ALA A 552 5.23 -27.53 -5.14
CA ALA A 552 3.98 -28.18 -4.76
C ALA A 552 3.52 -29.18 -5.83
N ALA A 553 3.62 -28.82 -7.11
CA ALA A 553 3.32 -29.70 -8.24
C ALA A 553 4.26 -30.93 -8.32
N GLN A 554 5.51 -30.81 -7.87
CA GLN A 554 6.41 -31.96 -7.79
C GLN A 554 6.07 -32.90 -6.63
N ALA A 555 5.50 -32.37 -5.55
CA ALA A 555 5.05 -33.15 -4.40
C ALA A 555 3.69 -33.84 -4.63
N ASP A 556 2.90 -33.34 -5.58
CA ASP A 556 1.59 -33.87 -5.96
C ASP A 556 1.33 -33.63 -7.46
N SER A 557 1.92 -34.48 -8.32
CA SER A 557 1.85 -34.33 -9.78
C SER A 557 0.47 -34.62 -10.37
N GLY A 558 -0.42 -35.28 -9.62
CA GLY A 558 -1.79 -35.59 -10.01
C GLY A 558 -2.81 -34.50 -9.65
N ASN A 559 -2.37 -33.39 -9.05
CA ASN A 559 -3.25 -32.37 -8.53
C ASN A 559 -4.07 -31.66 -9.65
N GLU A 560 -5.39 -31.79 -9.61
CA GLU A 560 -6.30 -31.23 -10.63
C GLU A 560 -6.18 -29.70 -10.75
N HIS A 561 -5.95 -29.00 -9.63
CA HIS A 561 -5.73 -27.55 -9.65
C HIS A 561 -4.49 -27.17 -10.46
N ILE A 562 -3.39 -27.92 -10.30
CA ILE A 562 -2.15 -27.73 -11.05
C ILE A 562 -2.37 -28.01 -12.55
N ALA A 563 -3.13 -29.05 -12.90
CA ALA A 563 -3.42 -29.40 -14.29
C ALA A 563 -4.11 -28.25 -15.04
N GLY A 564 -5.01 -27.51 -14.38
CA GLY A 564 -5.70 -26.34 -14.94
C GLY A 564 -4.81 -25.09 -15.12
N MET A 565 -3.65 -25.02 -14.45
CA MET A 565 -2.84 -23.79 -14.45
C MET A 565 -2.25 -23.44 -15.82
N ARG A 566 -1.99 -24.42 -16.69
CA ARG A 566 -1.48 -24.13 -18.03
C ARG A 566 -2.48 -23.32 -18.86
N ALA A 567 -3.76 -23.72 -18.83
CA ALA A 567 -4.83 -23.00 -19.53
C ALA A 567 -5.04 -21.60 -18.92
N ALA A 568 -5.03 -21.50 -17.59
CA ALA A 568 -5.15 -20.21 -16.89
C ALA A 568 -3.97 -19.25 -17.21
N ALA A 569 -2.76 -19.78 -17.39
CA ALA A 569 -1.61 -18.99 -17.81
C ALA A 569 -1.81 -18.45 -19.23
N ILE A 570 -2.23 -19.29 -20.18
CA ILE A 570 -2.52 -18.88 -21.57
C ILE A 570 -3.55 -17.75 -21.60
N ASP A 571 -4.66 -17.89 -20.86
CA ASP A 571 -5.69 -16.85 -20.76
C ASP A 571 -5.14 -15.54 -20.18
N SER A 572 -4.32 -15.65 -19.13
CA SER A 572 -3.69 -14.49 -18.48
C SER A 572 -2.74 -13.70 -19.39
N LEU A 573 -2.19 -14.33 -20.43
CA LEU A 573 -1.24 -13.71 -21.36
C LEU A 573 -1.92 -12.96 -22.52
N GLN A 574 -3.22 -13.14 -22.78
CA GLN A 574 -3.93 -12.56 -23.93
C GLN A 574 -3.94 -11.02 -23.95
N GLY A 575 -3.66 -10.36 -22.82
CA GLY A 575 -3.61 -8.90 -22.70
C GLY A 575 -2.21 -8.28 -22.75
N LEU A 576 -1.15 -9.08 -22.90
CA LEU A 576 0.23 -8.57 -22.92
C LEU A 576 0.57 -7.96 -24.27
N THR A 577 0.89 -6.66 -24.25
CA THR A 577 1.31 -5.93 -25.46
C THR A 577 2.81 -6.03 -25.71
N LYS A 578 3.62 -6.19 -24.67
CA LYS A 578 5.06 -6.42 -24.76
C LYS A 578 5.43 -7.71 -24.02
N PRO A 579 6.18 -8.64 -24.65
CA PRO A 579 6.56 -9.89 -24.01
C PRO A 579 7.35 -9.70 -22.71
N GLU A 580 8.22 -8.68 -22.63
CA GLU A 580 9.04 -8.40 -21.45
C GLU A 580 8.24 -7.91 -20.23
N ASP A 581 7.02 -7.40 -20.41
CA ASP A 581 6.13 -6.98 -19.31
C ASP A 581 5.71 -8.19 -18.43
N LEU A 582 5.86 -9.42 -18.95
CA LEU A 582 5.72 -10.68 -18.21
C LEU A 582 6.49 -10.68 -16.89
N PHE A 583 7.68 -10.06 -16.87
CA PHE A 583 8.58 -10.10 -15.72
C PHE A 583 8.39 -8.95 -14.75
N ALA A 584 7.58 -7.96 -15.11
CA ALA A 584 7.33 -6.78 -14.28
C ALA A 584 6.38 -7.10 -13.12
N ASP A 585 6.69 -6.56 -11.94
CA ASP A 585 5.82 -6.67 -10.78
C ASP A 585 4.48 -5.95 -11.03
N GLY A 586 3.37 -6.60 -10.66
CA GLY A 586 2.04 -6.01 -10.77
C GLY A 586 1.39 -6.13 -12.15
N THR A 587 2.06 -6.74 -13.14
CA THR A 587 1.47 -7.07 -14.45
C THR A 587 0.25 -7.97 -14.31
N PHE A 588 0.33 -8.97 -13.44
CA PHE A 588 -0.76 -9.92 -13.19
C PHE A 588 -1.45 -9.66 -11.87
N SER A 589 -2.76 -9.86 -11.85
CA SER A 589 -3.54 -9.84 -10.61
C SER A 589 -3.15 -11.02 -9.70
N PRO A 590 -3.48 -10.97 -8.39
CA PRO A 590 -3.24 -12.10 -7.48
C PRO A 590 -3.86 -13.44 -7.91
N ALA A 591 -4.94 -13.40 -8.71
CA ALA A 591 -5.56 -14.60 -9.27
C ALA A 591 -4.79 -15.17 -10.47
N GLN A 592 -4.12 -14.33 -11.25
CA GLN A 592 -3.39 -14.71 -12.47
C GLN A 592 -1.93 -15.09 -12.18
N ILE A 593 -1.31 -14.42 -11.20
CA ILE A 593 0.13 -14.55 -10.92
C ILE A 593 0.56 -15.97 -10.57
N GLY A 594 -0.33 -16.78 -9.97
CA GLY A 594 -0.04 -18.18 -9.63
C GLY A 594 0.21 -19.01 -10.88
N ALA A 595 -0.74 -19.01 -11.82
CA ALA A 595 -0.66 -19.79 -13.05
C ALA A 595 0.52 -19.36 -13.96
N VAL A 596 0.69 -18.04 -14.15
CA VAL A 596 1.80 -17.52 -14.95
C VAL A 596 3.14 -17.79 -14.27
N GLY A 597 3.24 -17.50 -12.97
CA GLY A 597 4.46 -17.75 -12.19
C GLY A 597 4.86 -19.22 -12.23
N TYR A 598 3.92 -20.14 -11.97
CA TYR A 598 4.16 -21.59 -11.99
C TYR A 598 4.72 -22.04 -13.33
N THR A 599 4.01 -21.75 -14.42
CA THR A 599 4.41 -22.20 -15.77
C THR A 599 5.72 -21.56 -16.22
N LEU A 600 5.97 -20.30 -15.86
CA LEU A 600 7.21 -19.60 -16.19
C LEU A 600 8.41 -20.17 -15.41
N VAL A 601 8.26 -20.40 -14.10
CA VAL A 601 9.31 -21.01 -13.29
C VAL A 601 9.57 -22.44 -13.76
N ALA A 602 8.54 -23.24 -14.03
CA ALA A 602 8.68 -24.58 -14.58
C ALA A 602 9.45 -24.56 -15.93
N PHE A 603 9.13 -23.59 -16.80
CA PHE A 603 9.84 -23.38 -18.07
C PHE A 603 11.32 -23.03 -17.86
N MET A 604 11.63 -22.07 -16.98
CA MET A 604 13.00 -21.64 -16.70
C MET A 604 13.84 -22.78 -16.08
N THR A 605 13.24 -23.52 -15.14
CA THR A 605 13.87 -24.69 -14.52
C THR A 605 14.12 -25.80 -15.55
N LYS A 606 13.18 -26.06 -16.47
CA LYS A 606 13.37 -27.01 -17.56
C LYS A 606 14.47 -26.59 -18.54
N ALA A 607 14.55 -25.29 -18.86
CA ALA A 607 15.52 -24.77 -19.82
C ALA A 607 16.97 -24.72 -19.30
N GLY A 608 17.15 -24.54 -17.98
CA GLY A 608 18.47 -24.33 -17.38
C GLY A 608 18.90 -25.31 -16.28
N GLY A 609 17.98 -26.16 -15.82
CA GLY A 609 18.15 -26.98 -14.62
C GLY A 609 18.00 -26.20 -13.32
N ASN A 610 17.78 -26.93 -12.22
CA ASN A 610 17.59 -26.36 -10.87
C ASN A 610 18.75 -25.44 -10.46
N ASN A 611 20.00 -25.82 -10.75
CA ASN A 611 21.18 -25.04 -10.37
C ASN A 611 21.22 -23.64 -11.01
N ARG A 612 20.77 -23.49 -12.26
CA ARG A 612 20.66 -22.16 -12.89
C ARG A 612 19.54 -21.36 -12.25
N PHE A 613 18.37 -21.98 -12.04
CA PHE A 613 17.25 -21.30 -11.40
C PHE A 613 17.59 -20.80 -9.99
N VAL A 614 18.24 -21.63 -9.16
CA VAL A 614 18.70 -21.25 -7.82
C VAL A 614 19.70 -20.09 -7.86
N ARG A 615 20.66 -20.09 -8.79
CA ARG A 615 21.57 -18.94 -9.00
C ARG A 615 20.82 -17.67 -9.41
N PHE A 616 19.82 -17.79 -10.28
CA PHE A 616 18.97 -16.66 -10.67
C PHE A 616 18.24 -16.08 -9.45
N VAL A 617 17.61 -16.92 -8.62
CA VAL A 617 16.96 -16.47 -7.38
C VAL A 617 17.96 -15.82 -6.43
N GLY A 618 19.15 -16.40 -6.27
CA GLY A 618 20.21 -15.85 -5.44
C GLY A 618 20.69 -14.47 -5.89
N ASN A 619 20.77 -14.21 -7.20
CA ASN A 619 21.08 -12.89 -7.74
C ASN A 619 19.99 -11.86 -7.36
N LEU A 620 18.72 -12.23 -7.46
CA LEU A 620 17.61 -11.35 -7.07
C LEU A 620 17.61 -11.03 -5.57
N GLN A 621 17.90 -12.02 -4.72
CA GLN A 621 18.02 -11.82 -3.26
C GLN A 621 19.15 -10.84 -2.91
N LYS A 622 20.23 -10.84 -3.70
CA LYS A 622 21.34 -9.86 -3.58
C LYS A 622 21.01 -8.48 -4.16
N GLY A 623 19.80 -8.28 -4.71
CA GLY A 623 19.34 -7.00 -5.25
C GLY A 623 19.62 -6.81 -6.75
N THR A 624 20.19 -7.80 -7.44
CA THR A 624 20.37 -7.73 -8.89
C THR A 624 19.01 -7.73 -9.58
N GLY A 625 18.78 -6.81 -10.52
CA GLY A 625 17.51 -6.74 -11.26
C GLY A 625 17.25 -7.99 -12.11
N VAL A 626 15.98 -8.22 -12.47
CA VAL A 626 15.55 -9.41 -13.25
C VAL A 626 16.27 -9.50 -14.60
N ALA A 627 16.36 -8.38 -15.32
CA ALA A 627 17.04 -8.30 -16.62
C ALA A 627 18.50 -8.75 -16.55
N ALA A 628 19.26 -8.15 -15.61
CA ALA A 628 20.66 -8.44 -15.40
C ALA A 628 20.87 -9.89 -14.93
N SER A 629 19.99 -10.39 -14.05
CA SER A 629 20.05 -11.77 -13.56
C SER A 629 19.77 -12.79 -14.65
N ILE A 630 18.80 -12.54 -15.55
CA ILE A 630 18.54 -13.41 -16.71
C ILE A 630 19.75 -13.43 -17.64
N LYS A 631 20.30 -12.25 -17.99
CA LYS A 631 21.48 -12.16 -18.85
C LYS A 631 22.68 -12.91 -18.26
N ALA A 632 22.89 -12.83 -16.94
CA ALA A 632 24.00 -13.50 -16.27
C ALA A 632 23.84 -15.03 -16.18
N VAL A 633 22.61 -15.54 -16.08
CA VAL A 633 22.36 -16.97 -15.77
C VAL A 633 21.93 -17.78 -16.98
N TYR A 634 21.20 -17.16 -17.92
CA TYR A 634 20.60 -17.81 -19.09
C TYR A 634 21.19 -17.31 -20.41
N ALA A 635 22.42 -16.77 -20.40
CA ALA A 635 23.13 -16.33 -21.60
C ALA A 635 23.14 -17.42 -22.70
N PRO A 636 23.04 -17.04 -24.00
CA PRO A 636 22.96 -15.68 -24.55
C PRO A 636 21.52 -15.09 -24.59
N THR A 637 20.61 -15.58 -23.74
CA THR A 637 19.21 -15.13 -23.68
C THR A 637 19.06 -13.80 -22.95
N ASP A 638 18.19 -12.92 -23.46
CA ASP A 638 17.72 -11.71 -22.78
C ASP A 638 16.24 -11.83 -22.38
N LEU A 639 15.69 -10.81 -21.70
CA LEU A 639 14.29 -10.80 -21.28
C LEU A 639 13.32 -11.08 -22.44
N LYS A 640 13.54 -10.45 -23.59
CA LYS A 640 12.62 -10.52 -24.73
C LYS A 640 12.63 -11.91 -25.35
N ARG A 641 13.82 -12.49 -25.56
CA ARG A 641 14.00 -13.85 -26.08
C ARG A 641 13.43 -14.90 -25.12
N LEU A 642 13.64 -14.74 -23.81
CA LEU A 642 13.10 -15.66 -22.81
C LEU A 642 11.56 -15.62 -22.79
N ALA A 643 10.95 -14.42 -22.81
CA ALA A 643 9.51 -14.26 -22.87
C ALA A 643 8.91 -14.90 -24.13
N ALA A 644 9.50 -14.64 -25.29
CA ALA A 644 9.03 -15.22 -26.56
C ALA A 644 9.10 -16.75 -26.55
N ALA A 645 10.21 -17.33 -26.07
CA ALA A 645 10.37 -18.77 -25.96
C ALA A 645 9.37 -19.39 -24.97
N TYR A 646 9.12 -18.72 -23.84
CA TYR A 646 8.11 -19.14 -22.87
C TYR A 646 6.70 -19.14 -23.47
N VAL A 647 6.28 -18.05 -24.11
CA VAL A 647 4.96 -17.94 -24.75
C VAL A 647 4.79 -19.01 -25.84
N GLN A 648 5.84 -19.27 -26.63
CA GLN A 648 5.84 -20.34 -27.62
C GLN A 648 5.72 -21.73 -26.97
N SER A 649 6.36 -21.96 -25.83
CA SER A 649 6.27 -23.23 -25.10
C SER A 649 4.85 -23.55 -24.61
N LEU A 650 4.02 -22.52 -24.42
CA LEU A 650 2.62 -22.66 -24.00
C LEU A 650 1.68 -23.00 -25.16
N SER A 651 1.97 -22.54 -26.38
CA SER A 651 1.10 -22.74 -27.55
C SER A 651 1.25 -24.10 -28.23
N GLY A 652 2.20 -24.95 -27.81
CA GLY A 652 2.32 -26.34 -28.27
C GLY A 652 2.84 -26.52 -29.70
N LYS A 653 3.08 -25.45 -30.47
CA LYS A 653 3.68 -25.54 -31.81
C LYS A 653 5.20 -25.72 -31.68
N LYS A 654 5.70 -26.94 -31.92
CA LYS A 654 7.14 -27.20 -32.18
C LYS A 654 7.61 -26.28 -33.32
N LYS A 655 8.82 -25.72 -33.21
CA LYS A 655 9.51 -25.11 -34.36
C LYS A 655 9.57 -26.18 -35.47
N ARG A 656 8.94 -25.89 -36.61
CA ARG A 656 9.30 -26.55 -37.87
C ARG A 656 10.65 -26.03 -38.31
#